data_AF-A0A318UAS6-F1
#
_entry.id   AF-A0A318UAS6-F1
#
_cell.length_a   1.000
_cell.length_b   1.000
_cell.length_c   1.000
_cell.angle_alpha   90.00
_cell.angle_beta   90.00
_cell.angle_gamma   90.00
#
_symmetry.space_group_name_H-M   'P 1'
#
loop_
_entity.id
_entity.type
_entity.pdbx_description
1 polymer ?
#
loop_
_entity_poly.entity_id
_entity_poly.type
_entity_poly.pdbx_seq_one_letter_code
_entity_poly.pdbx_strand_id
1 'polypeptide(L)'
;MAQITRPPSNPAAPTLKVNGLNMDYFSPKEYIIGGTTLTGAKYLDKEVIITLSKLIKGEHITLPGEATGNAIKNLWAQGLFDDIKLDVAKLDQDTVYFEIEVVERPRLSSFEITGVSKSQKTDITEKLNAKTGKTIINENLYNTTTGTIKKYLSEKGYFFTKVNYKTRPDANQENGVVLEIMVDKGRKVKVHEINFTGNKVFTSAKLRKFLKKTKQQAFYKIFGSGKFNKEKYEEDKTKLIAKMQERGYRDAAIVKDSIYQYSDKAVGIKIEVFEGPKYYFGDISWSGNAKYATNVLQKVLGIEKGEVFSEERLEKKLRGSASSDDVSSIYLNDGYLTFNIDPVQTKIHGDTVDLEMRIYEGPQYTNNRITIKGNTITNDRVVRREIRTKPGEKFSKELLVRTVREIGQLGNFDESKTVPTPKPNPADGTVDIEYAVEEKPSDQVELSGGFGGGRIIGTLGLTFNNFSLRNLFNLKAYKPLPKGDGQKLSLRGQTNGKQYQSYSFSFSEPWLGGKKPLSFGISAFTSLSSNAGNTVYGGVDESDSRFQKIRLNGVTVSLGRRLNWPDNYFQLTHSVNIQQYILNNYPGYKFSTGTSYNFNLTQEFSRDSRDSPIFPTGGSYFRFTVQATPPYSLLNNINYATASDKQRYKFTEYHKWKLEGQWFNRIAGKLVLMSQAQFGFLGTYNKAVGEAAFERFKLGGDGMQGFDFLQGSEIIKMRGYANNAVIPVGSTPYIAQNSGSPIFTKYVLELRYPVIASQQATAYIVGFAEGGNTWNTFKEYNPFNIRRSAGIGARIFLPIFGMLGIDYGHAFDRIPGIQDGGKQNFTFSIAQQLGGFQ
;
A
#
# COMPACT_ATOMS: atom_id res chain seq x y z
N MET A 1 -40.11 35.28 14.33
CA MET A 1 -40.99 34.46 15.20
C MET A 1 -42.18 35.33 15.55
N ALA A 2 -43.33 35.11 14.92
CA ALA A 2 -44.58 35.67 15.38
C ALA A 2 -45.24 34.60 16.27
N GLN A 3 -45.30 34.84 17.57
CA GLN A 3 -46.03 34.00 18.51
C GLN A 3 -47.52 34.22 18.26
N ILE A 4 -48.21 33.21 17.78
CA ILE A 4 -49.67 33.15 17.84
C ILE A 4 -50.00 32.55 19.21
N THR A 5 -50.35 33.40 20.16
CA THR A 5 -50.92 33.00 21.45
C THR A 5 -52.33 32.44 21.23
N ARG A 6 -52.54 31.16 21.55
CA ARG A 6 -53.88 30.58 21.72
C ARG A 6 -54.42 31.00 23.11
N PRO A 7 -55.72 31.33 23.23
CA PRO A 7 -56.31 31.66 24.52
C PRO A 7 -56.46 30.38 25.39
N PRO A 8 -56.45 30.51 26.72
CA PRO A 8 -56.64 29.37 27.61
C PRO A 8 -58.12 28.97 27.64
N SER A 9 -58.48 27.81 27.09
CA SER A 9 -59.79 27.20 27.30
C SER A 9 -59.75 26.37 28.58
N ASN A 10 -60.59 26.71 29.55
CA ASN A 10 -60.85 25.91 30.74
C ASN A 10 -61.37 24.51 30.32
N PRO A 11 -60.93 23.40 30.93
CA PRO A 11 -61.38 22.07 30.53
C PRO A 11 -62.85 21.90 30.92
N ALA A 12 -63.73 21.87 29.91
CA ALA A 12 -65.09 21.37 30.10
C ALA A 12 -65.00 19.87 30.44
N ALA A 13 -65.79 19.43 31.44
CA ALA A 13 -65.94 18.01 31.73
C ALA A 13 -66.44 17.28 30.46
N PRO A 14 -65.86 16.12 30.10
CA PRO A 14 -66.27 15.40 28.90
C PRO A 14 -67.69 14.87 29.13
N THR A 15 -68.68 15.48 28.49
CA THR A 15 -70.05 14.94 28.40
C THR A 15 -70.29 14.50 26.98
N LEU A 16 -70.49 13.20 26.77
CA LEU A 16 -70.97 12.65 25.50
C LEU A 16 -72.46 13.01 25.38
N LYS A 17 -72.80 13.91 24.45
CA LYS A 17 -74.19 14.21 24.11
C LYS A 17 -74.62 13.36 22.93
N VAL A 18 -75.55 12.45 23.16
CA VAL A 18 -76.18 11.63 22.12
C VAL A 18 -77.69 11.81 22.30
N ASN A 19 -78.39 12.40 21.31
CA ASN A 19 -79.85 12.58 21.32
C ASN A 19 -80.47 13.09 22.64
N GLY A 20 -79.85 14.08 23.30
CA GLY A 20 -80.38 14.64 24.54
C GLY A 20 -80.15 13.81 25.81
N LEU A 21 -79.44 12.68 25.74
CA LEU A 21 -78.98 11.92 26.90
C LEU A 21 -77.57 12.41 27.31
N ASN A 22 -77.46 13.03 28.48
CA ASN A 22 -76.17 13.24 29.14
C ASN A 22 -75.73 11.90 29.75
N MET A 23 -74.75 11.23 29.13
CA MET A 23 -74.18 10.02 29.72
C MET A 23 -73.20 10.43 30.83
N ASP A 24 -73.50 10.03 32.06
CA ASP A 24 -72.67 10.29 33.23
C ASP A 24 -71.55 9.25 33.33
N TYR A 25 -70.29 9.72 33.37
CA TYR A 25 -69.11 8.87 33.55
C TYR A 25 -69.09 8.12 34.90
N PHE A 26 -69.89 8.57 35.88
CA PHE A 26 -70.03 7.90 37.18
C PHE A 26 -71.12 6.81 37.20
N SER A 27 -71.83 6.59 36.10
CA SER A 27 -72.86 5.53 35.97
C SER A 27 -72.79 4.83 34.60
N PRO A 28 -71.71 4.05 34.34
CA PRO A 28 -71.54 3.34 33.08
C PRO A 28 -72.62 2.27 32.87
N LYS A 29 -73.16 2.18 31.64
CA LYS A 29 -74.11 1.15 31.23
C LYS A 29 -73.51 0.28 30.13
N GLU A 30 -73.90 -0.99 30.12
CA GLU A 30 -73.48 -1.96 29.12
C GLU A 30 -74.44 -1.94 27.92
N TYR A 31 -73.89 -1.89 26.71
CA TYR A 31 -74.61 -1.86 25.45
C TYR A 31 -74.04 -2.92 24.51
N ILE A 32 -74.86 -3.42 23.59
CA ILE A 32 -74.43 -4.28 22.48
C ILE A 32 -74.15 -3.41 21.26
N ILE A 33 -73.03 -3.65 20.56
CA ILE A 33 -72.71 -2.89 19.35
C ILE A 33 -73.60 -3.37 18.19
N GLY A 34 -74.53 -2.53 17.75
CA GLY A 34 -75.44 -2.80 16.62
C GLY A 34 -74.79 -2.65 15.25
N GLY A 35 -73.71 -1.87 15.17
CA GLY A 35 -72.90 -1.66 13.98
C GLY A 35 -72.01 -0.42 14.09
N THR A 36 -70.92 -0.42 13.32
CA THR A 36 -69.97 0.69 13.24
C THR A 36 -69.84 1.13 11.79
N THR A 37 -70.08 2.41 11.50
CA THR A 37 -69.92 2.98 10.16
C THR A 37 -68.66 3.83 10.09
N LEU A 38 -67.92 3.72 8.97
CA LEU A 38 -66.72 4.52 8.72
C LEU A 38 -66.95 5.53 7.60
N THR A 39 -66.77 6.80 7.93
CA THR A 39 -66.84 7.94 7.01
C THR A 39 -65.47 8.61 6.87
N GLY A 40 -65.19 9.17 5.68
CA GLY A 40 -63.91 9.84 5.39
C GLY A 40 -62.78 8.97 4.84
N ALA A 41 -62.84 7.63 5.02
CA ALA A 41 -61.94 6.70 4.31
C ALA A 41 -62.35 6.57 2.83
N LYS A 42 -61.41 6.89 1.93
CA LYS A 42 -61.60 6.89 0.47
C LYS A 42 -60.80 5.78 -0.23
N TYR A 43 -59.62 5.44 0.29
CA TYR A 43 -58.68 4.54 -0.38
C TYR A 43 -58.35 3.30 0.46
N LEU A 44 -58.66 3.33 1.76
CA LEU A 44 -58.49 2.19 2.65
C LEU A 44 -59.79 1.39 2.79
N ASP A 45 -59.66 0.07 2.97
CA ASP A 45 -60.78 -0.82 3.17
C ASP A 45 -61.48 -0.51 4.51
N LYS A 46 -62.78 -0.22 4.44
CA LYS A 46 -63.57 0.23 5.58
C LYS A 46 -63.77 -0.88 6.61
N GLU A 47 -63.94 -2.12 6.18
CA GLU A 47 -64.14 -3.28 7.07
C GLU A 47 -62.88 -3.56 7.91
N VAL A 48 -61.71 -3.42 7.28
CA VAL A 48 -60.41 -3.60 7.95
C VAL A 48 -60.20 -2.54 9.03
N ILE A 49 -60.55 -1.29 8.75
CA ILE A 49 -60.43 -0.18 9.72
C ILE A 49 -61.40 -0.37 10.88
N ILE A 50 -62.64 -0.76 10.60
CA ILE A 50 -63.63 -1.08 11.65
C ILE A 50 -63.11 -2.22 12.54
N THR A 51 -62.52 -3.26 11.94
CA THR A 51 -61.90 -4.37 12.69
C THR A 51 -60.74 -3.90 13.57
N LEU A 52 -59.88 -3.02 13.07
CA LEU A 52 -58.74 -2.44 13.82
C LEU A 52 -59.18 -1.55 14.99
N SER A 53 -60.37 -0.94 14.90
CA SER A 53 -60.96 -0.16 16.00
C SER A 53 -61.41 -1.03 17.17
N LYS A 54 -61.62 -2.34 16.96
CA LYS A 54 -62.23 -3.29 17.91
C LYS A 54 -63.64 -2.93 18.36
N LEU A 55 -64.39 -2.18 17.53
CA LEU A 55 -65.81 -1.91 17.73
C LEU A 55 -66.63 -2.81 16.79
N ILE A 56 -66.65 -4.10 17.09
CA ILE A 56 -67.22 -5.14 16.22
C ILE A 56 -68.70 -5.34 16.58
N LYS A 57 -69.53 -5.53 15.57
CA LYS A 57 -70.97 -5.79 15.74
C LYS A 57 -71.20 -7.06 16.57
N GLY A 58 -72.05 -6.97 17.58
CA GLY A 58 -72.43 -8.07 18.47
C GLY A 58 -71.60 -8.16 19.76
N GLU A 59 -70.53 -7.38 19.90
CA GLU A 59 -69.75 -7.31 21.14
C GLU A 59 -70.41 -6.37 22.17
N HIS A 60 -70.15 -6.65 23.44
CA HIS A 60 -70.60 -5.84 24.57
C HIS A 60 -69.61 -4.71 24.84
N ILE A 61 -70.11 -3.49 25.01
CA ILE A 61 -69.31 -2.29 25.30
C ILE A 61 -69.94 -1.47 26.43
N THR A 62 -69.09 -1.02 27.34
CA THR A 62 -69.49 -0.15 28.44
C THR A 62 -69.35 1.32 28.03
N LEU A 63 -70.43 2.10 28.15
CA LEU A 63 -70.44 3.53 27.84
C LEU A 63 -71.00 4.37 29.00
N PRO A 64 -70.32 5.47 29.38
CA PRO A 64 -68.97 5.87 28.96
C PRO A 64 -67.90 4.92 29.53
N GLY A 65 -66.85 4.56 28.77
CA GLY A 65 -65.82 3.61 29.21
C GLY A 65 -64.51 3.67 28.40
N GLU A 66 -63.48 2.92 28.82
CA GLU A 66 -62.15 2.96 28.18
C GLU A 66 -62.12 2.43 26.74
N ALA A 67 -63.09 1.60 26.36
CA ALA A 67 -63.14 0.94 25.06
C ALA A 67 -63.20 1.95 23.89
N THR A 68 -63.94 3.06 24.03
CA THR A 68 -64.00 4.11 22.99
C THR A 68 -62.69 4.88 22.87
N GLY A 69 -62.04 5.20 23.99
CA GLY A 69 -60.71 5.80 24.01
C GLY A 69 -59.64 4.86 23.44
N ASN A 70 -59.76 3.55 23.68
CA ASN A 70 -58.87 2.53 23.14
C ASN A 70 -59.08 2.33 21.63
N ALA A 71 -60.31 2.41 21.12
CA ALA A 71 -60.58 2.38 19.69
C ALA A 71 -59.87 3.53 18.96
N ILE A 72 -59.97 4.74 19.48
CA ILE A 72 -59.24 5.91 18.95
C ILE A 72 -57.72 5.68 19.02
N LYS A 73 -57.18 5.21 20.16
CA LYS A 73 -55.74 4.91 20.31
C LYS A 73 -55.26 3.82 19.33
N ASN A 74 -56.04 2.77 19.12
CA ASN A 74 -55.69 1.67 18.22
C ASN A 74 -55.58 2.13 16.77
N LEU A 75 -56.50 3.01 16.33
CA LEU A 75 -56.47 3.59 15.00
C LEU A 75 -55.33 4.62 14.84
N TRP A 76 -55.07 5.44 15.87
CA TRP A 76 -53.91 6.34 15.89
C TRP A 76 -52.57 5.59 15.82
N ALA A 77 -52.47 4.43 16.48
CA ALA A 77 -51.28 3.58 16.47
C ALA A 77 -50.93 3.04 15.08
N GLN A 78 -51.90 2.96 14.16
CA GLN A 78 -51.63 2.56 12.77
C GLN A 78 -50.91 3.66 11.98
N GLY A 79 -50.97 4.92 12.43
CA GLY A 79 -50.32 6.05 11.77
C GLY A 79 -50.91 6.44 10.41
N LEU A 80 -52.05 5.86 10.02
CA LEU A 80 -52.71 5.99 8.71
C LEU A 80 -53.64 7.21 8.58
N PHE A 81 -53.93 7.91 9.68
CA PHE A 81 -54.94 8.99 9.71
C PHE A 81 -54.38 10.26 10.36
N ASP A 82 -54.82 11.42 9.87
CA ASP A 82 -54.48 12.75 10.38
C ASP A 82 -55.46 13.24 11.45
N ASP A 83 -56.72 12.81 11.36
CA ASP A 83 -57.75 13.08 12.36
C ASP A 83 -58.66 11.85 12.48
N ILE A 84 -59.13 11.59 13.70
CA ILE A 84 -59.99 10.45 14.05
C ILE A 84 -61.01 10.94 15.06
N LYS A 85 -62.29 10.88 14.69
CA LYS A 85 -63.40 11.14 15.59
C LYS A 85 -64.27 9.89 15.70
N LEU A 86 -64.80 9.68 16.89
CA LEU A 86 -65.69 8.59 17.19
C LEU A 86 -66.94 9.17 17.84
N ASP A 87 -68.04 9.11 17.13
CA ASP A 87 -69.34 9.60 17.55
C ASP A 87 -70.32 8.43 17.72
N VAL A 88 -71.35 8.63 18.51
CA VAL A 88 -72.45 7.67 18.64
C VAL A 88 -73.57 8.12 17.70
N ALA A 89 -73.74 7.40 16.61
CA ALA A 89 -74.71 7.73 15.55
C ALA A 89 -76.16 7.50 16.00
N LYS A 90 -76.39 6.41 16.75
CA LYS A 90 -77.72 6.03 17.25
C LYS A 90 -77.60 5.18 18.51
N LEU A 91 -78.53 5.35 19.43
CA LEU A 91 -78.72 4.48 20.60
C LEU A 91 -80.18 4.02 20.61
N ASP A 92 -80.39 2.70 20.59
CA ASP A 92 -81.71 2.06 20.48
C ASP A 92 -81.82 0.99 21.55
N GLN A 93 -82.55 1.29 22.64
CA GLN A 93 -82.63 0.46 23.85
C GLN A 93 -81.23 0.08 24.38
N ASP A 94 -80.86 -1.20 24.33
CA ASP A 94 -79.57 -1.73 24.79
C ASP A 94 -78.54 -1.85 23.65
N THR A 95 -78.81 -1.28 22.47
CA THR A 95 -77.95 -1.34 21.29
C THR A 95 -77.36 0.04 20.92
N VAL A 96 -76.05 0.10 20.70
CA VAL A 96 -75.34 1.33 20.30
C VAL A 96 -74.74 1.21 18.90
N TYR A 97 -74.82 2.29 18.11
CA TYR A 97 -74.21 2.42 16.79
C TYR A 97 -73.16 3.51 16.78
N PHE A 98 -71.97 3.20 16.30
CA PHE A 98 -70.84 4.14 16.23
C PHE A 98 -70.62 4.66 14.82
N GLU A 99 -70.23 5.93 14.71
CA GLU A 99 -69.68 6.53 13.50
C GLU A 99 -68.23 6.92 13.75
N ILE A 100 -67.32 6.40 12.93
CA ILE A 100 -65.92 6.78 12.93
C ILE A 100 -65.69 7.70 11.73
N GLU A 101 -65.33 8.96 11.99
CA GLU A 101 -64.84 9.87 10.96
C GLU A 101 -63.30 9.81 10.93
N VAL A 102 -62.72 9.52 9.77
CA VAL A 102 -61.26 9.54 9.59
C VAL A 102 -60.83 10.43 8.44
N VAL A 103 -59.68 11.11 8.61
CA VAL A 103 -58.98 11.78 7.52
C VAL A 103 -57.74 10.95 7.18
N GLU A 104 -57.74 10.27 6.04
CA GLU A 104 -56.60 9.45 5.60
C GLU A 104 -55.34 10.29 5.35
N ARG A 105 -54.18 9.75 5.76
CA ARG A 105 -52.88 10.34 5.44
C ARG A 105 -52.40 9.96 4.04
N PRO A 106 -51.82 10.90 3.30
CA PRO A 106 -51.20 10.59 2.02
C PRO A 106 -49.97 9.70 2.21
N ARG A 107 -49.78 8.79 1.26
CA ARG A 107 -48.60 7.90 1.20
C ARG A 107 -47.51 8.53 0.34
N LEU A 108 -46.26 8.37 0.74
CA LEU A 108 -45.14 8.79 -0.10
C LEU A 108 -45.07 7.88 -1.34
N SER A 109 -45.16 8.48 -2.52
CA SER A 109 -44.90 7.79 -3.80
C SER A 109 -43.41 7.81 -4.13
N SER A 110 -42.81 9.00 -4.23
CA SER A 110 -41.42 9.18 -4.62
C SER A 110 -40.82 10.48 -4.11
N PHE A 111 -39.48 10.54 -4.14
CA PHE A 111 -38.70 11.73 -3.81
C PHE A 111 -38.27 12.47 -5.08
N GLU A 112 -38.66 13.74 -5.20
CA GLU A 112 -38.20 14.61 -6.27
C GLU A 112 -37.23 15.66 -5.75
N ILE A 113 -35.93 15.45 -5.97
CA ILE A 113 -34.88 16.35 -5.47
C ILE A 113 -34.48 17.36 -6.54
N THR A 114 -34.40 18.65 -6.16
CA THR A 114 -33.90 19.77 -6.97
C THR A 114 -32.78 20.53 -6.26
N GLY A 115 -31.91 21.22 -7.02
CA GLY A 115 -30.78 22.00 -6.47
C GLY A 115 -29.44 21.26 -6.29
N VAL A 116 -29.39 19.97 -6.64
CA VAL A 116 -28.17 19.12 -6.65
C VAL A 116 -27.85 18.61 -8.06
N SER A 117 -26.62 18.12 -8.31
CA SER A 117 -26.28 17.56 -9.63
C SER A 117 -26.96 16.20 -9.87
N LYS A 118 -27.05 15.76 -11.13
CA LYS A 118 -27.71 14.50 -11.51
C LYS A 118 -27.14 13.29 -10.75
N SER A 119 -25.81 13.17 -10.65
CA SER A 119 -25.16 12.09 -9.89
C SER A 119 -25.46 12.18 -8.38
N GLN A 120 -25.47 13.38 -7.80
CA GLN A 120 -25.82 13.54 -6.38
C GLN A 120 -27.27 13.19 -6.10
N LYS A 121 -28.18 13.52 -7.02
CA LYS A 121 -29.60 13.16 -6.93
C LYS A 121 -29.76 11.64 -6.84
N THR A 122 -29.11 10.89 -7.73
CA THR A 122 -29.14 9.41 -7.71
C THR A 122 -28.64 8.85 -6.37
N ASP A 123 -27.45 9.26 -5.92
CA ASP A 123 -26.87 8.76 -4.66
C ASP A 123 -27.75 9.08 -3.43
N ILE A 124 -28.33 10.29 -3.40
CA ILE A 124 -29.19 10.71 -2.29
C ILE A 124 -30.50 9.92 -2.32
N THR A 125 -31.13 9.77 -3.48
CA THR A 125 -32.38 8.99 -3.63
C THR A 125 -32.18 7.54 -3.21
N GLU A 126 -31.05 6.91 -3.57
CA GLU A 126 -30.73 5.55 -3.14
C GLU A 126 -30.60 5.44 -1.62
N LYS A 127 -29.88 6.39 -0.98
CA LYS A 127 -29.75 6.44 0.49
C LYS A 127 -31.07 6.71 1.20
N LEU A 128 -31.96 7.51 0.60
CA LEU A 128 -33.29 7.78 1.15
C LEU A 128 -34.16 6.51 1.05
N ASN A 129 -34.22 5.86 -0.11
CA ASN A 129 -35.03 4.66 -0.31
C ASN A 129 -34.61 3.52 0.63
N ALA A 130 -33.31 3.32 0.85
CA ALA A 130 -32.77 2.29 1.75
C ALA A 130 -33.19 2.48 3.22
N LYS A 131 -33.43 3.72 3.65
CA LYS A 131 -33.79 4.05 5.03
C LYS A 131 -35.28 4.18 5.29
N THR A 132 -36.06 4.43 4.24
CA THR A 132 -37.36 5.05 4.42
C THR A 132 -38.53 4.09 4.25
N GLY A 133 -38.37 2.95 3.57
CA GLY A 133 -39.48 2.01 3.33
C GLY A 133 -40.69 2.70 2.68
N LYS A 134 -41.79 1.98 2.45
CA LYS A 134 -43.05 2.58 1.96
C LYS A 134 -43.74 3.34 3.09
N THR A 135 -43.27 4.54 3.41
CA THR A 135 -43.71 5.31 4.58
C THR A 135 -44.74 6.40 4.27
N ILE A 136 -45.48 6.74 5.32
CA ILE A 136 -46.48 7.80 5.38
C ILE A 136 -45.75 9.14 5.58
N ILE A 137 -46.29 10.22 5.03
CA ILE A 137 -45.68 11.55 5.20
C ILE A 137 -45.92 12.04 6.63
N ASN A 138 -44.85 12.09 7.44
CA ASN A 138 -44.89 12.58 8.82
C ASN A 138 -43.65 13.42 9.16
N GLU A 139 -43.62 14.04 10.34
CA GLU A 139 -42.49 14.86 10.80
C GLU A 139 -41.17 14.07 10.87
N ASN A 140 -41.24 12.77 11.19
CA ASN A 140 -40.08 11.89 11.21
C ASN A 140 -39.47 11.71 9.80
N LEU A 141 -40.30 11.58 8.77
CA LEU A 141 -39.86 11.52 7.37
C LEU A 141 -39.09 12.79 6.98
N TYR A 142 -39.59 13.97 7.34
CA TYR A 142 -38.90 15.24 7.07
C TYR A 142 -37.55 15.32 7.79
N ASN A 143 -37.50 14.93 9.06
CA ASN A 143 -36.28 14.97 9.88
C ASN A 143 -35.22 13.97 9.38
N THR A 144 -35.62 12.72 9.10
CA THR A 144 -34.73 11.68 8.58
C THR A 144 -34.22 12.00 7.17
N THR A 145 -35.09 12.54 6.32
CA THR A 145 -34.74 13.01 4.97
C THR A 145 -33.78 14.19 5.03
N THR A 146 -34.08 15.21 5.83
CA THR A 146 -33.20 16.39 6.04
C THR A 146 -31.84 15.92 6.56
N GLY A 147 -31.82 15.04 7.57
CA GLY A 147 -30.61 14.51 8.17
C GLY A 147 -29.75 13.75 7.16
N THR A 148 -30.37 12.91 6.32
CA THR A 148 -29.66 12.13 5.30
C THR A 148 -29.05 13.03 4.22
N ILE A 149 -29.80 14.01 3.73
CA ILE A 149 -29.34 14.97 2.72
C ILE A 149 -28.19 15.84 3.28
N LYS A 150 -28.38 16.44 4.46
CA LYS A 150 -27.34 17.25 5.10
C LYS A 150 -26.10 16.42 5.40
N LYS A 151 -26.23 15.18 5.85
CA LYS A 151 -25.10 14.27 6.07
C LYS A 151 -24.32 14.02 4.78
N TYR A 152 -24.98 13.57 3.72
CA TYR A 152 -24.33 13.31 2.42
C TYR A 152 -23.64 14.56 1.86
N LEU A 153 -24.29 15.72 1.92
CA LEU A 153 -23.73 16.96 1.40
C LEU A 153 -22.57 17.48 2.27
N SER A 154 -22.64 17.29 3.59
CA SER A 154 -21.53 17.63 4.51
C SER A 154 -20.28 16.79 4.26
N GLU A 155 -20.43 15.50 3.91
CA GLU A 155 -19.32 14.62 3.49
C GLU A 155 -18.63 15.15 2.22
N LYS A 156 -19.40 15.75 1.31
CA LYS A 156 -18.88 16.38 0.07
C LYS A 156 -18.37 17.82 0.28
N GLY A 157 -18.42 18.34 1.51
CA GLY A 157 -17.88 19.64 1.93
C GLY A 157 -18.90 20.78 1.94
N TYR A 158 -20.20 20.49 1.83
CA TYR A 158 -21.29 21.47 1.91
C TYR A 158 -21.91 21.42 3.31
N PHE A 159 -21.50 22.32 4.19
CA PHE A 159 -21.90 22.25 5.61
C PHE A 159 -23.19 23.02 5.92
N PHE A 160 -23.43 24.14 5.23
CA PHE A 160 -24.58 25.03 5.45
C PHE A 160 -25.73 24.78 4.46
N THR A 161 -26.08 23.50 4.26
CA THR A 161 -27.17 23.13 3.36
C THR A 161 -28.53 23.47 3.98
N LYS A 162 -29.40 24.11 3.20
CA LYS A 162 -30.81 24.33 3.53
C LYS A 162 -31.67 23.39 2.72
N VAL A 163 -32.68 22.80 3.36
CA VAL A 163 -33.61 21.85 2.73
C VAL A 163 -35.02 22.36 2.99
N ASN A 164 -35.77 22.57 1.92
CA ASN A 164 -37.17 22.97 1.96
C ASN A 164 -38.02 21.89 1.30
N TYR A 165 -39.27 21.79 1.73
CA TYR A 165 -40.19 20.73 1.29
C TYR A 165 -41.44 21.32 0.66
N LYS A 166 -41.91 20.67 -0.40
CA LYS A 166 -43.26 20.82 -0.97
C LYS A 166 -43.82 19.45 -1.27
N THR A 167 -45.13 19.33 -1.30
CA THR A 167 -45.84 18.09 -1.61
C THR A 167 -46.75 18.31 -2.81
N ARG A 168 -46.77 17.35 -3.73
CA ARG A 168 -47.65 17.37 -4.91
C ARG A 168 -48.37 16.02 -5.04
N PRO A 169 -49.67 15.98 -5.38
CA PRO A 169 -50.36 14.73 -5.69
C PRO A 169 -49.67 13.99 -6.84
N ASP A 170 -49.51 12.68 -6.72
CA ASP A 170 -49.05 11.82 -7.81
C ASP A 170 -50.22 11.44 -8.72
N ALA A 171 -50.06 11.66 -10.03
CA ALA A 171 -51.07 11.29 -11.01
C ALA A 171 -51.15 9.77 -11.25
N ASN A 172 -50.09 9.03 -10.89
CA ASN A 172 -49.96 7.59 -11.16
C ASN A 172 -50.29 6.70 -9.95
N GLN A 173 -50.50 7.28 -8.76
CA GLN A 173 -50.75 6.52 -7.54
C GLN A 173 -51.87 7.20 -6.73
N GLU A 174 -52.98 6.47 -6.54
CA GLU A 174 -54.09 6.91 -5.70
C GLU A 174 -53.64 7.08 -4.24
N ASN A 175 -54.07 8.19 -3.61
CA ASN A 175 -53.59 8.65 -2.30
C ASN A 175 -52.06 8.79 -2.18
N GLY A 176 -51.36 8.91 -3.32
CA GLY A 176 -49.92 9.07 -3.42
C GLY A 176 -49.52 10.54 -3.51
N VAL A 177 -48.47 10.92 -2.78
CA VAL A 177 -47.87 12.26 -2.83
C VAL A 177 -46.39 12.15 -3.14
N VAL A 178 -45.94 12.97 -4.09
CA VAL A 178 -44.53 13.18 -4.40
C VAL A 178 -43.98 14.22 -3.43
N LEU A 179 -42.89 13.87 -2.76
CA LEU A 179 -42.17 14.79 -1.89
C LEU A 179 -41.12 15.56 -2.69
N GLU A 180 -41.40 16.82 -2.98
CA GLU A 180 -40.47 17.74 -3.64
C GLU A 180 -39.51 18.33 -2.62
N ILE A 181 -38.23 17.99 -2.78
CA ILE A 181 -37.15 18.40 -1.89
C ILE A 181 -36.28 19.41 -2.61
N MET A 182 -36.42 20.68 -2.22
CA MET A 182 -35.59 21.78 -2.73
C MET A 182 -34.36 21.94 -1.85
N VAL A 183 -33.19 21.63 -2.39
CA VAL A 183 -31.92 21.65 -1.66
C VAL A 183 -31.06 22.82 -2.11
N ASP A 184 -30.84 23.78 -1.22
CA ASP A 184 -29.75 24.74 -1.38
C ASP A 184 -28.48 24.16 -0.78
N LYS A 185 -27.60 23.67 -1.65
CA LYS A 185 -26.31 23.09 -1.27
C LYS A 185 -25.35 24.10 -0.65
N GLY A 186 -25.51 25.40 -0.90
CA GLY A 186 -24.54 26.41 -0.50
C GLY A 186 -23.15 26.24 -1.13
N ARG A 187 -22.13 26.88 -0.55
CA ARG A 187 -20.74 26.81 -1.03
C ARG A 187 -19.92 25.81 -0.20
N LYS A 188 -18.89 25.25 -0.81
CA LYS A 188 -17.93 24.42 -0.09
C LYS A 188 -17.13 25.27 0.89
N VAL A 189 -17.05 24.82 2.13
CA VAL A 189 -16.39 25.57 3.21
C VAL A 189 -14.97 25.08 3.47
N LYS A 190 -14.11 26.00 3.87
CA LYS A 190 -12.73 25.74 4.31
C LYS A 190 -12.59 26.14 5.79
N VAL A 191 -11.61 25.57 6.49
CA VAL A 191 -11.35 25.93 7.89
C VAL A 191 -10.56 27.24 7.94
N HIS A 192 -11.17 28.31 8.44
CA HIS A 192 -10.52 29.60 8.60
C HIS A 192 -9.62 29.65 9.82
N GLU A 193 -10.11 29.14 10.94
CA GLU A 193 -9.42 29.12 12.23
C GLU A 193 -9.79 27.91 13.07
N ILE A 194 -8.86 27.52 13.94
CA ILE A 194 -9.03 26.45 14.93
C ILE A 194 -8.51 26.99 16.26
N ASN A 195 -9.42 27.27 17.17
CA ASN A 195 -9.11 27.80 18.49
C ASN A 195 -9.19 26.70 19.54
N PHE A 196 -8.14 26.60 20.35
CA PHE A 196 -8.07 25.67 21.47
C PHE A 196 -8.22 26.44 22.77
N THR A 197 -9.03 25.92 23.68
CA THR A 197 -9.18 26.41 25.06
C THR A 197 -8.93 25.27 26.05
N GLY A 198 -8.46 25.57 27.26
CA GLY A 198 -8.14 24.57 28.28
C GLY A 198 -6.75 23.93 28.17
N ASN A 199 -6.01 24.22 27.09
CA ASN A 199 -4.63 23.79 26.91
C ASN A 199 -3.66 24.64 27.77
N LYS A 200 -2.88 24.02 28.66
CA LYS A 200 -1.91 24.69 29.55
C LYS A 200 -0.47 24.32 29.18
N VAL A 201 -0.24 23.05 28.88
CA VAL A 201 1.07 22.48 28.55
C VAL A 201 1.29 22.42 27.04
N PHE A 202 0.27 22.07 26.26
CA PHE A 202 0.38 22.08 24.80
C PHE A 202 0.00 23.44 24.25
N THR A 203 0.88 24.03 23.43
CA THR A 203 0.52 25.25 22.70
C THR A 203 -0.54 24.95 21.65
N SER A 204 -1.47 25.88 21.39
CA SER A 204 -2.51 25.71 20.38
C SER A 204 -1.93 25.45 18.98
N ALA A 205 -0.71 25.93 18.70
CA ALA A 205 0.02 25.59 17.48
C ALA A 205 0.42 24.10 17.40
N LYS A 206 0.80 23.50 18.53
CA LYS A 206 1.15 22.07 18.61
C LYS A 206 -0.09 21.20 18.48
N LEU A 207 -1.21 21.58 19.11
CA LEU A 207 -2.50 20.90 18.97
C LEU A 207 -3.02 20.96 17.51
N ARG A 208 -2.89 22.12 16.85
CA ARG A 208 -3.19 22.25 15.40
C ARG A 208 -2.33 21.32 14.52
N LYS A 209 -1.08 21.02 14.90
CA LYS A 209 -0.23 20.06 14.17
C LYS A 209 -0.69 18.61 14.33
N PHE A 210 -1.40 18.28 15.40
CA PHE A 210 -1.96 16.95 15.62
C PHE A 210 -3.16 16.67 14.72
N LEU A 211 -3.92 17.69 14.34
CA LEU A 211 -4.97 17.63 13.32
C LEU A 211 -4.34 17.52 11.90
N LYS A 212 -4.16 16.30 11.40
CA LYS A 212 -3.46 16.08 10.12
C LYS A 212 -4.35 16.37 8.91
N LYS A 213 -5.65 16.13 8.99
CA LYS A 213 -6.60 16.28 7.87
C LYS A 213 -7.35 17.62 7.92
N THR A 214 -7.59 18.15 9.10
CA THR A 214 -8.32 19.40 9.38
C THR A 214 -7.33 20.54 9.59
N LYS A 215 -6.96 21.23 8.52
CA LYS A 215 -5.94 22.30 8.56
C LYS A 215 -6.54 23.67 8.33
N GLN A 216 -6.10 24.61 9.16
CA GLN A 216 -6.31 26.03 8.95
C GLN A 216 -5.75 26.48 7.59
N GLN A 217 -6.46 27.39 6.92
CA GLN A 217 -5.98 28.15 5.77
C GLN A 217 -4.65 28.84 6.10
N ALA A 218 -3.67 28.73 5.19
CA ALA A 218 -2.39 29.41 5.33
C ALA A 218 -1.91 29.87 3.95
N PHE A 219 -1.50 31.14 3.86
CA PHE A 219 -1.12 31.78 2.59
C PHE A 219 0.11 31.14 1.93
N TYR A 220 1.00 30.52 2.71
CA TYR A 220 2.24 29.87 2.24
C TYR A 220 2.08 28.40 1.80
N LYS A 221 0.88 27.81 1.87
CA LYS A 221 0.66 26.39 1.49
C LYS A 221 0.24 26.25 0.03
N ILE A 222 1.22 26.03 -0.86
CA ILE A 222 1.05 25.88 -2.32
C ILE A 222 0.11 24.72 -2.71
N PHE A 223 0.03 23.64 -1.91
CA PHE A 223 -0.87 22.50 -2.14
C PHE A 223 -2.28 22.64 -1.50
N GLY A 224 -2.61 23.82 -0.98
CA GLY A 224 -3.93 24.19 -0.49
C GLY A 224 -4.30 23.62 0.89
N SER A 225 -5.00 24.42 1.71
CA SER A 225 -5.76 23.91 2.84
C SER A 225 -6.93 23.08 2.31
N GLY A 226 -7.00 21.80 2.71
CA GLY A 226 -8.10 20.91 2.34
C GLY A 226 -9.47 21.53 2.67
N LYS A 227 -10.49 21.15 1.88
CA LYS A 227 -11.89 21.45 2.18
C LYS A 227 -12.24 20.84 3.55
N PHE A 228 -13.10 21.51 4.33
CA PHE A 228 -13.57 20.92 5.57
C PHE A 228 -14.47 19.73 5.27
N ASN A 229 -14.26 18.63 6.00
CA ASN A 229 -15.08 17.43 5.93
C ASN A 229 -15.26 16.93 7.37
N LYS A 230 -16.53 16.71 7.76
CA LYS A 230 -16.89 16.37 9.14
C LYS A 230 -16.31 15.02 9.58
N GLU A 231 -16.37 14.00 8.74
CA GLU A 231 -15.83 12.67 9.04
C GLU A 231 -14.32 12.71 9.31
N LYS A 232 -13.57 13.46 8.48
CA LYS A 232 -12.13 13.68 8.70
C LYS A 232 -11.83 14.45 9.98
N TYR A 233 -12.74 15.34 10.39
CA TYR A 233 -12.62 16.08 11.64
C TYR A 233 -12.87 15.18 12.85
N GLU A 234 -13.90 14.32 12.81
CA GLU A 234 -14.13 13.31 13.86
C GLU A 234 -12.93 12.37 14.00
N GLU A 235 -12.38 11.88 12.88
CA GLU A 235 -11.16 11.05 12.89
C GLU A 235 -9.95 11.80 13.48
N ASP A 236 -9.80 13.08 13.16
CA ASP A 236 -8.73 13.91 13.71
C ASP A 236 -8.92 14.20 15.21
N LYS A 237 -10.15 14.26 15.74
CA LYS A 237 -10.42 14.39 17.19
C LYS A 237 -9.89 13.18 17.96
N THR A 238 -10.18 11.96 17.49
CA THR A 238 -9.65 10.74 18.10
C THR A 238 -8.12 10.73 18.05
N LYS A 239 -7.52 11.15 16.93
CA LYS A 239 -6.06 11.24 16.79
C LYS A 239 -5.44 12.34 17.64
N LEU A 240 -6.14 13.45 17.86
CA LEU A 240 -5.68 14.52 18.74
C LEU A 240 -5.49 13.98 20.15
N ILE A 241 -6.51 13.30 20.68
CA ILE A 241 -6.49 12.67 22.01
C ILE A 241 -5.38 11.61 22.07
N ALA A 242 -5.33 10.69 21.11
CA ALA A 242 -4.30 9.66 21.04
C ALA A 242 -2.87 10.26 21.04
N LYS A 243 -2.64 11.37 20.34
CA LYS A 243 -1.34 12.07 20.34
C LYS A 243 -1.00 12.81 21.63
N MET A 244 -2.00 13.17 22.43
CA MET A 244 -1.78 13.69 23.78
C MET A 244 -1.44 12.53 24.72
N GLN A 245 -2.22 11.45 24.67
CA GLN A 245 -2.00 10.22 25.44
C GLN A 245 -0.63 9.59 25.15
N GLU A 246 -0.18 9.58 23.89
CA GLU A 246 1.15 9.09 23.49
C GLU A 246 2.31 9.83 24.20
N ARG A 247 2.05 11.05 24.69
CA ARG A 247 3.04 11.89 25.39
C ARG A 247 2.93 11.86 26.92
N GLY A 248 2.17 10.93 27.48
CA GLY A 248 1.99 10.79 28.93
C GLY A 248 0.67 11.32 29.48
N TYR A 249 -0.17 11.95 28.66
CA TYR A 249 -1.39 12.60 29.14
C TYR A 249 -2.58 11.64 29.02
N ARG A 250 -2.62 10.63 29.89
CA ARG A 250 -3.63 9.56 29.86
C ARG A 250 -5.06 10.11 29.91
N ASP A 251 -5.30 11.04 30.82
CA ASP A 251 -6.63 11.62 31.09
C ASP A 251 -7.00 12.72 30.07
N ALA A 252 -6.22 12.87 28.99
CA ALA A 252 -6.49 13.86 27.96
C ALA A 252 -7.85 13.59 27.29
N ALA A 253 -8.71 14.61 27.27
CA ALA A 253 -10.03 14.51 26.69
C ALA A 253 -10.45 15.82 26.00
N ILE A 254 -11.36 15.71 25.03
CA ILE A 254 -12.06 16.87 24.48
C ILE A 254 -13.32 17.06 25.31
N VAL A 255 -13.38 18.15 26.08
CA VAL A 255 -14.52 18.48 26.96
C VAL A 255 -15.70 18.95 26.11
N LYS A 256 -15.42 19.78 25.12
CA LYS A 256 -16.44 20.38 24.25
C LYS A 256 -15.84 20.75 22.92
N ASP A 257 -16.58 20.55 21.84
CA ASP A 257 -16.25 21.11 20.54
C ASP A 257 -17.44 21.81 19.90
N SER A 258 -17.15 22.84 19.10
CA SER A 258 -18.16 23.57 18.35
C SER A 258 -17.60 24.01 16.99
N ILE A 259 -18.43 23.87 15.97
CA ILE A 259 -18.15 24.32 14.61
C ILE A 259 -19.14 25.46 14.33
N TYR A 260 -18.64 26.62 13.95
CA TYR A 260 -19.47 27.80 13.71
C TYR A 260 -19.18 28.39 12.32
N GLN A 261 -20.15 29.12 11.77
CA GLN A 261 -20.01 29.78 10.48
C GLN A 261 -19.16 31.03 10.65
N TYR A 262 -17.97 31.04 10.03
CA TYR A 262 -17.11 32.22 10.00
C TYR A 262 -17.49 33.13 8.82
N SER A 263 -17.79 32.53 7.67
CA SER A 263 -18.35 33.21 6.49
C SER A 263 -19.03 32.21 5.56
N ASP A 264 -19.65 32.68 4.48
CA ASP A 264 -20.27 31.82 3.45
C ASP A 264 -19.30 30.81 2.79
N LYS A 265 -17.98 31.03 2.93
CA LYS A 265 -16.93 30.16 2.37
C LYS A 265 -16.07 29.50 3.45
N ALA A 266 -16.33 29.77 4.73
CA ALA A 266 -15.43 29.33 5.78
C ALA A 266 -16.10 29.00 7.12
N VAL A 267 -15.51 28.03 7.83
CA VAL A 267 -15.91 27.61 9.18
C VAL A 267 -14.81 27.89 10.17
N GLY A 268 -15.20 28.27 11.39
CA GLY A 268 -14.35 28.29 12.56
C GLY A 268 -14.60 27.06 13.43
N ILE A 269 -13.55 26.54 14.06
CA ILE A 269 -13.63 25.39 14.97
C ILE A 269 -13.11 25.84 16.33
N LYS A 270 -13.87 25.59 17.39
CA LYS A 270 -13.43 25.80 18.77
C LYS A 270 -13.45 24.47 19.52
N ILE A 271 -12.30 24.08 20.06
CA ILE A 271 -12.10 22.82 20.78
C ILE A 271 -11.61 23.13 22.19
N GLU A 272 -12.36 22.69 23.18
CA GLU A 272 -11.98 22.74 24.58
C GLU A 272 -11.37 21.40 24.98
N VAL A 273 -10.11 21.44 25.40
CA VAL A 273 -9.34 20.25 25.78
C VAL A 273 -9.04 20.27 27.27
N PHE A 274 -9.14 19.10 27.88
CA PHE A 274 -8.57 18.82 29.20
C PHE A 274 -7.31 18.00 28.98
N GLU A 275 -6.16 18.49 29.45
CA GLU A 275 -4.88 17.79 29.23
C GLU A 275 -4.60 16.73 30.30
N GLY A 276 -5.04 16.94 31.54
CA GLY A 276 -4.69 16.08 32.67
C GLY A 276 -3.21 16.15 33.08
N PRO A 277 -2.82 15.46 34.17
CA PRO A 277 -1.42 15.33 34.56
C PRO A 277 -0.67 14.38 33.60
N LYS A 278 0.66 14.50 33.60
CA LYS A 278 1.54 13.63 32.83
C LYS A 278 1.92 12.41 33.67
N TYR A 279 1.76 11.21 33.11
CA TYR A 279 2.06 9.94 33.77
C TYR A 279 3.32 9.26 33.22
N TYR A 280 3.92 8.42 34.04
CA TYR A 280 5.10 7.60 33.76
C TYR A 280 4.83 6.13 34.08
N PHE A 281 5.54 5.22 33.39
CA PHE A 281 5.49 3.80 33.68
C PHE A 281 6.14 3.51 35.04
N GLY A 282 5.39 2.85 35.91
CA GLY A 282 5.85 2.38 37.22
C GLY A 282 6.41 0.97 37.16
N ASP A 283 6.07 0.17 38.17
CA ASP A 283 6.46 -1.24 38.21
C ASP A 283 5.59 -2.06 37.25
N ILE A 284 6.26 -2.94 36.48
CA ILE A 284 5.61 -3.84 35.52
C ILE A 284 5.77 -5.27 36.04
N SER A 285 4.67 -5.85 36.51
CA SER A 285 4.61 -7.26 36.90
C SER A 285 3.99 -8.10 35.80
N TRP A 286 4.30 -9.40 35.80
CA TRP A 286 3.79 -10.36 34.82
C TRP A 286 3.15 -11.53 35.55
N SER A 287 1.99 -11.97 35.08
CA SER A 287 1.28 -13.13 35.61
C SER A 287 0.79 -14.02 34.47
N GLY A 288 0.74 -15.33 34.70
CA GLY A 288 0.30 -16.31 33.68
C GLY A 288 1.34 -16.70 32.63
N ASN A 289 2.59 -16.24 32.75
CA ASN A 289 3.70 -16.59 31.85
C ASN A 289 4.44 -17.87 32.31
N ALA A 290 3.87 -19.05 32.06
CA ALA A 290 4.52 -20.32 32.40
C ALA A 290 5.61 -20.71 31.39
N LYS A 291 5.43 -20.35 30.11
CA LYS A 291 6.34 -20.77 29.02
C LYS A 291 7.63 -19.95 28.95
N TYR A 292 7.53 -18.62 29.10
CA TYR A 292 8.68 -17.71 28.99
C TYR A 292 8.92 -16.97 30.30
N ALA A 293 10.19 -16.91 30.70
CA ALA A 293 10.59 -16.20 31.91
C ALA A 293 10.35 -14.69 31.78
N THR A 294 9.95 -14.05 32.89
CA THR A 294 9.59 -12.62 32.96
C THR A 294 10.69 -11.70 32.43
N ASN A 295 11.96 -12.04 32.68
CA ASN A 295 13.11 -11.26 32.19
C ASN A 295 13.21 -11.23 30.65
N VAL A 296 12.79 -12.30 29.96
CA VAL A 296 12.74 -12.35 28.49
C VAL A 296 11.62 -11.45 27.98
N LEU A 297 10.43 -11.56 28.57
CA LEU A 297 9.26 -10.76 28.19
C LEU A 297 9.51 -9.26 28.44
N GLN A 298 10.14 -8.91 29.55
CA GLN A 298 10.51 -7.53 29.87
C GLN A 298 11.50 -6.93 28.86
N LYS A 299 12.51 -7.71 28.43
CA LYS A 299 13.48 -7.28 27.40
C LYS A 299 12.81 -7.03 26.05
N VAL A 300 11.85 -7.88 25.68
CA VAL A 300 11.09 -7.75 24.43
C VAL A 300 10.15 -6.56 24.47
N LEU A 301 9.48 -6.35 25.62
CA LEU A 301 8.62 -5.19 25.84
C LEU A 301 9.39 -3.87 25.62
N GLY A 302 10.63 -3.78 26.12
CA GLY A 302 11.50 -2.63 25.90
C GLY A 302 10.91 -1.32 26.45
N ILE A 303 10.26 -1.41 27.61
CA ILE A 303 9.73 -0.29 28.38
C ILE A 303 10.34 -0.38 29.77
N GLU A 304 11.03 0.67 30.19
CA GLU A 304 11.66 0.77 31.52
C GLU A 304 10.84 1.65 32.47
N LYS A 305 11.04 1.43 33.78
CA LYS A 305 10.44 2.24 34.84
C LYS A 305 10.90 3.70 34.72
N GLY A 306 9.98 4.64 34.87
CA GLY A 306 10.23 6.07 34.76
C GLY A 306 10.11 6.63 33.33
N GLU A 307 9.92 5.78 32.32
CA GLU A 307 9.59 6.25 30.97
C GLU A 307 8.19 6.87 30.90
N VAL A 308 7.95 7.75 29.93
CA VAL A 308 6.64 8.40 29.75
C VAL A 308 5.58 7.36 29.39
N PHE A 309 4.47 7.35 30.14
CA PHE A 309 3.37 6.43 29.93
C PHE A 309 2.72 6.66 28.56
N SER A 310 2.48 5.59 27.81
CA SER A 310 1.76 5.66 26.53
C SER A 310 1.10 4.34 26.26
N GLU A 311 -0.24 4.33 26.33
CA GLU A 311 -1.06 3.15 26.05
C GLU A 311 -0.86 2.66 24.61
N GLU A 312 -0.78 3.59 23.63
CA GLU A 312 -0.47 3.26 22.24
C GLU A 312 0.89 2.56 22.10
N ARG A 313 1.92 3.05 22.80
CA ARG A 313 3.26 2.43 22.78
C ARG A 313 3.24 1.05 23.43
N LEU A 314 2.54 0.91 24.56
CA LEU A 314 2.38 -0.34 25.27
C LEU A 314 1.69 -1.37 24.38
N GLU A 315 0.50 -1.08 23.88
CA GLU A 315 -0.26 -1.94 22.97
C GLU A 315 0.55 -2.36 21.76
N LYS A 316 1.32 -1.42 21.19
CA LYS A 316 2.19 -1.74 20.04
C LYS A 316 3.29 -2.75 20.39
N LYS A 317 3.88 -2.66 21.57
CA LYS A 317 4.91 -3.59 22.07
C LYS A 317 4.34 -4.92 22.56
N LEU A 318 3.06 -4.95 22.92
CA LEU A 318 2.35 -6.18 23.27
C LEU A 318 1.87 -6.95 22.03
N ARG A 319 1.24 -6.27 21.06
CA ARG A 319 0.45 -6.90 19.97
C ARG A 319 0.63 -6.30 18.57
N GLY A 320 1.30 -5.15 18.43
CA GLY A 320 1.10 -4.25 17.29
C GLY A 320 2.23 -4.17 16.25
N SER A 321 3.19 -5.09 16.23
CA SER A 321 4.28 -5.01 15.25
C SER A 321 4.12 -5.97 14.07
N ALA A 322 4.18 -5.40 12.87
CA ALA A 322 4.38 -6.16 11.63
C ALA A 322 5.79 -6.78 11.54
N SER A 323 6.73 -6.35 12.39
CA SER A 323 8.14 -6.79 12.40
C SER A 323 8.43 -7.89 13.45
N SER A 324 7.40 -8.50 14.04
CA SER A 324 7.53 -9.59 15.01
C SER A 324 8.38 -9.28 16.27
N ASP A 325 8.63 -8.01 16.58
CA ASP A 325 9.36 -7.54 17.77
C ASP A 325 8.41 -7.20 18.95
N ASP A 326 7.23 -7.80 18.97
CA ASP A 326 6.24 -7.67 20.04
C ASP A 326 6.13 -8.98 20.84
N VAL A 327 5.58 -8.87 22.05
CA VAL A 327 5.46 -10.00 22.99
C VAL A 327 4.55 -11.09 22.42
N SER A 328 3.42 -10.71 21.80
CA SER A 328 2.49 -11.67 21.20
C SER A 328 3.12 -12.50 20.10
N SER A 329 4.02 -11.92 19.29
CA SER A 329 4.67 -12.59 18.18
C SER A 329 5.54 -13.75 18.64
N ILE A 330 6.17 -13.68 19.82
CA ILE A 330 6.96 -14.79 20.37
C ILE A 330 6.08 -16.02 20.63
N TYR A 331 4.90 -15.81 21.23
CA TYR A 331 3.93 -16.85 21.50
C TYR A 331 3.28 -17.38 20.22
N LEU A 332 2.83 -16.47 19.34
CA LEU A 332 2.21 -16.83 18.06
C LEU A 332 3.19 -17.56 17.12
N ASN A 333 4.49 -17.32 17.25
CA ASN A 333 5.53 -18.02 16.50
C ASN A 333 5.80 -19.44 17.04
N ASP A 334 5.51 -19.71 18.31
CA ASP A 334 5.61 -21.04 18.94
C ASP A 334 4.25 -21.77 18.99
N GLY A 335 3.28 -21.35 18.17
CA GLY A 335 2.00 -22.06 17.99
C GLY A 335 0.86 -21.65 18.91
N TYR A 336 1.04 -20.68 19.81
CA TYR A 336 -0.01 -20.25 20.74
C TYR A 336 -1.01 -19.29 20.07
N LEU A 337 -1.88 -19.82 19.21
CA LEU A 337 -2.81 -19.02 18.39
C LEU A 337 -3.87 -18.27 19.21
N THR A 338 -4.25 -18.82 20.37
CA THR A 338 -5.23 -18.23 21.29
C THR A 338 -4.58 -17.35 22.37
N PHE A 339 -3.28 -17.08 22.25
CA PHE A 339 -2.55 -16.22 23.17
C PHE A 339 -3.22 -14.86 23.31
N ASN A 340 -3.39 -14.43 24.55
CA ASN A 340 -3.91 -13.10 24.88
C ASN A 340 -3.13 -12.52 26.05
N ILE A 341 -2.86 -11.21 26.01
CA ILE A 341 -2.15 -10.48 27.07
C ILE A 341 -2.91 -9.23 27.44
N ASP A 342 -3.48 -9.19 28.64
CA ASP A 342 -4.28 -8.06 29.10
C ASP A 342 -3.46 -7.18 30.06
N PRO A 343 -3.09 -5.94 29.67
CA PRO A 343 -2.38 -5.02 30.54
C PRO A 343 -3.35 -4.34 31.51
N VAL A 344 -3.30 -4.73 32.78
CA VAL A 344 -4.16 -4.16 33.82
C VAL A 344 -3.40 -3.10 34.61
N GLN A 345 -3.96 -1.89 34.73
CA GLN A 345 -3.43 -0.86 35.64
C GLN A 345 -3.77 -1.23 37.08
N THR A 346 -2.78 -1.62 37.88
CA THR A 346 -3.00 -2.10 39.26
C THR A 346 -3.04 -0.96 40.26
N LYS A 347 -2.14 0.01 40.11
CA LYS A 347 -2.02 1.15 41.01
C LYS A 347 -1.66 2.40 40.23
N ILE A 348 -2.31 3.50 40.60
CA ILE A 348 -1.98 4.84 40.12
C ILE A 348 -1.63 5.65 41.36
N HIS A 349 -0.41 6.15 41.45
CA HIS A 349 0.01 6.97 42.57
C HIS A 349 0.82 8.17 42.07
N GLY A 350 0.34 9.38 42.39
CA GLY A 350 0.92 10.61 41.85
C GLY A 350 0.90 10.61 40.32
N ASP A 351 2.09 10.65 39.73
CA ASP A 351 2.34 10.66 38.29
C ASP A 351 2.80 9.29 37.74
N THR A 352 2.68 8.20 38.51
CA THR A 352 3.17 6.88 38.13
C THR A 352 2.04 5.86 38.02
N VAL A 353 2.11 5.00 37.00
CA VAL A 353 1.13 3.95 36.71
C VAL A 353 1.81 2.59 36.72
N ASP A 354 1.46 1.76 37.70
CA ASP A 354 1.91 0.37 37.80
C ASP A 354 1.02 -0.53 36.93
N LEU A 355 1.63 -1.51 36.28
CA LEU A 355 0.98 -2.40 35.32
C LEU A 355 1.20 -3.87 35.69
N GLU A 356 0.14 -4.66 35.61
CA GLU A 356 0.21 -6.10 35.62
C GLU A 356 -0.16 -6.64 34.24
N MET A 357 0.80 -7.30 33.59
CA MET A 357 0.60 -8.00 32.33
C MET A 357 0.01 -9.38 32.62
N ARG A 358 -1.30 -9.54 32.44
CA ARG A 358 -2.00 -10.82 32.64
C ARG A 358 -1.99 -11.61 31.35
N ILE A 359 -1.27 -12.72 31.35
CA ILE A 359 -1.13 -13.59 30.19
C ILE A 359 -2.07 -14.78 30.27
N TYR A 360 -2.73 -15.05 29.16
CA TYR A 360 -3.37 -16.32 28.85
C TYR A 360 -2.63 -16.96 27.67
N GLU A 361 -1.84 -18.00 27.93
CA GLU A 361 -1.01 -18.64 26.89
C GLU A 361 -1.85 -19.49 25.92
N GLY A 362 -2.85 -20.22 26.44
CA GLY A 362 -3.67 -21.16 25.67
C GLY A 362 -2.90 -22.40 25.19
N PRO A 363 -3.54 -23.33 24.46
CA PRO A 363 -2.87 -24.50 23.88
C PRO A 363 -2.04 -24.15 22.64
N GLN A 364 -1.05 -25.00 22.33
CA GLN A 364 -0.30 -24.92 21.07
C GLN A 364 -1.10 -25.55 19.93
N TYR A 365 -1.13 -24.85 18.80
CA TYR A 365 -1.79 -25.29 17.57
C TYR A 365 -0.77 -25.76 16.53
N THR A 366 -1.07 -26.87 15.86
CA THR A 366 -0.32 -27.33 14.68
C THR A 366 -1.14 -27.09 13.40
N ASN A 367 -0.46 -26.76 12.31
CA ASN A 367 -1.12 -26.58 11.03
C ASN A 367 -1.67 -27.93 10.55
N ASN A 368 -2.94 -28.00 10.15
CA ASN A 368 -3.54 -29.21 9.59
C ASN A 368 -3.74 -29.06 8.08
N ARG A 369 -4.83 -28.45 7.64
CA ARG A 369 -5.09 -28.24 6.22
C ARG A 369 -4.65 -26.86 5.76
N ILE A 370 -3.91 -26.82 4.66
CA ILE A 370 -3.57 -25.57 3.99
C ILE A 370 -4.24 -25.55 2.61
N THR A 371 -5.08 -24.54 2.40
CA THR A 371 -5.89 -24.40 1.19
C THR A 371 -5.55 -23.08 0.50
N ILE A 372 -5.47 -23.11 -0.82
CA ILE A 372 -5.28 -21.91 -1.67
C ILE A 372 -6.59 -21.68 -2.41
N LYS A 373 -7.03 -20.42 -2.50
CA LYS A 373 -8.28 -20.05 -3.19
C LYS A 373 -8.08 -18.77 -4.00
N GLY A 374 -8.58 -18.75 -5.24
CA GLY A 374 -8.60 -17.56 -6.11
C GLY A 374 -7.54 -17.51 -7.21
N ASN A 375 -6.68 -18.52 -7.31
CA ASN A 375 -5.77 -18.73 -8.45
C ASN A 375 -6.51 -19.41 -9.62
N THR A 376 -7.05 -18.61 -10.53
CA THR A 376 -7.84 -19.11 -11.68
C THR A 376 -6.98 -19.40 -12.92
N ILE A 377 -5.89 -18.65 -13.11
CA ILE A 377 -4.98 -18.74 -14.26
C ILE A 377 -3.70 -19.46 -13.86
N THR A 378 -3.16 -19.11 -12.69
CA THR A 378 -1.90 -19.63 -12.15
C THR A 378 -2.14 -20.99 -11.50
N ASN A 379 -1.31 -21.97 -11.87
CA ASN A 379 -1.42 -23.31 -11.32
C ASN A 379 -1.17 -23.31 -9.80
N ASP A 380 -1.95 -24.10 -9.06
CA ASP A 380 -1.83 -24.26 -7.61
C ASP A 380 -0.39 -24.52 -7.14
N ARG A 381 0.37 -25.31 -7.90
CA ARG A 381 1.77 -25.63 -7.59
C ARG A 381 2.68 -24.40 -7.47
N VAL A 382 2.38 -23.33 -8.20
CA VAL A 382 3.16 -22.09 -8.22
C VAL A 382 2.98 -21.31 -6.91
N VAL A 383 1.78 -21.35 -6.35
CA VAL A 383 1.48 -20.72 -5.05
C VAL A 383 1.95 -21.63 -3.91
N ARG A 384 1.60 -22.92 -3.99
CA ARG A 384 1.92 -23.93 -2.97
C ARG A 384 3.41 -24.04 -2.67
N ARG A 385 4.28 -23.83 -3.65
CA ARG A 385 5.74 -23.89 -3.47
C ARG A 385 6.32 -22.72 -2.67
N GLU A 386 5.62 -21.60 -2.57
CA GLU A 386 6.01 -20.44 -1.74
C GLU A 386 5.34 -20.44 -0.35
N ILE A 387 4.47 -21.43 -0.07
CA ILE A 387 3.89 -21.61 1.25
C ILE A 387 4.95 -22.17 2.20
N ARG A 388 5.09 -21.52 3.36
CA ARG A 388 6.05 -21.86 4.41
C ARG A 388 5.42 -22.55 5.60
N THR A 389 4.15 -22.27 5.88
CA THR A 389 3.36 -23.04 6.85
C THR A 389 3.13 -24.43 6.27
N LYS A 390 3.66 -25.51 6.88
CA LYS A 390 3.39 -26.88 6.41
C LYS A 390 2.48 -27.64 7.37
N PRO A 391 1.69 -28.62 6.89
CA PRO A 391 0.93 -29.52 7.75
C PRO A 391 1.84 -30.24 8.76
N GLY A 392 1.38 -30.38 10.00
CA GLY A 392 2.10 -31.02 11.11
C GLY A 392 3.13 -30.12 11.82
N GLU A 393 3.57 -29.02 11.19
CA GLU A 393 4.41 -28.03 11.86
C GLU A 393 3.57 -27.14 12.80
N LYS A 394 4.19 -26.59 13.85
CA LYS A 394 3.52 -25.61 14.73
C LYS A 394 3.05 -24.40 13.92
N PHE A 395 1.94 -23.80 14.35
CA PHE A 395 1.52 -22.51 13.81
C PHE A 395 2.60 -21.45 14.08
N SER A 396 2.86 -20.61 13.07
CA SER A 396 3.82 -19.51 13.19
C SER A 396 3.32 -18.29 12.42
N LYS A 397 3.07 -17.18 13.14
CA LYS A 397 2.72 -15.89 12.53
C LYS A 397 3.80 -15.41 11.57
N GLU A 398 5.07 -15.59 11.91
CA GLU A 398 6.20 -15.21 11.06
C GLU A 398 6.19 -15.95 9.71
N LEU A 399 5.99 -17.28 9.72
CA LEU A 399 5.91 -18.05 8.48
C LEU A 399 4.70 -17.66 7.63
N LEU A 400 3.57 -17.36 8.27
CA LEU A 400 2.36 -16.89 7.60
C LEU A 400 2.57 -15.53 6.93
N VAL A 401 3.14 -14.55 7.64
CA VAL A 401 3.48 -13.22 7.08
C VAL A 401 4.52 -13.36 5.96
N ARG A 402 5.51 -14.23 6.13
CA ARG A 402 6.51 -14.52 5.10
C ARG A 402 5.88 -15.15 3.86
N THR A 403 4.94 -16.08 4.00
CA THR A 403 4.22 -16.67 2.86
C THR A 403 3.43 -15.63 2.09
N VAL A 404 2.68 -14.74 2.75
CA VAL A 404 1.97 -13.65 2.08
C VAL A 404 2.94 -12.78 1.27
N ARG A 405 4.09 -12.43 1.86
CA ARG A 405 5.14 -11.66 1.19
C ARG A 405 5.71 -12.39 -0.02
N GLU A 406 6.08 -13.66 0.11
CA GLU A 406 6.66 -14.46 -0.97
C GLU A 406 5.66 -14.70 -2.12
N ILE A 407 4.37 -14.89 -1.81
CA ILE A 407 3.29 -14.92 -2.82
C ILE A 407 3.19 -13.57 -3.55
N GLY A 408 3.25 -12.45 -2.82
CA GLY A 408 3.27 -11.11 -3.40
C GLY A 408 4.49 -10.87 -4.31
N GLN A 409 5.66 -11.40 -3.94
CA GLN A 409 6.90 -11.31 -4.70
C GLN A 409 6.86 -12.08 -6.03
N LEU A 410 5.93 -13.03 -6.22
CA LEU A 410 5.71 -13.68 -7.52
C LEU A 410 5.25 -12.70 -8.60
N GLY A 411 4.70 -11.53 -8.22
CA GLY A 411 4.22 -10.51 -9.14
C GLY A 411 2.87 -10.82 -9.82
N ASN A 412 2.39 -12.06 -9.71
CA ASN A 412 1.12 -12.54 -10.29
C ASN A 412 -0.10 -12.25 -9.39
N PHE A 413 0.12 -11.91 -8.12
CA PHE A 413 -0.95 -11.71 -7.13
C PHE A 413 -0.92 -10.31 -6.51
N ASP A 414 -2.08 -9.85 -6.05
CA ASP A 414 -2.21 -8.65 -5.23
C ASP A 414 -1.96 -8.99 -3.75
N GLU A 415 -0.82 -8.54 -3.22
CA GLU A 415 -0.42 -8.77 -1.82
C GLU A 415 -1.41 -8.12 -0.83
N SER A 416 -2.06 -7.01 -1.19
CA SER A 416 -2.97 -6.29 -0.27
C SER A 416 -4.29 -7.02 -0.06
N LYS A 417 -4.65 -7.85 -1.02
CA LYS A 417 -5.86 -8.67 -1.01
C LYS A 417 -5.59 -10.12 -0.66
N THR A 418 -4.31 -10.49 -0.51
CA THR A 418 -3.90 -11.81 -0.06
C THR A 418 -4.03 -11.88 1.46
N VAL A 419 -5.22 -12.25 1.95
CA VAL A 419 -5.52 -12.31 3.39
C VAL A 419 -5.48 -13.75 3.87
N PRO A 420 -4.46 -14.15 4.65
CA PRO A 420 -4.43 -15.46 5.27
C PRO A 420 -5.46 -15.52 6.39
N THR A 421 -6.28 -16.57 6.39
CA THR A 421 -7.33 -16.79 7.41
C THR A 421 -7.04 -18.08 8.18
N PRO A 422 -6.44 -18.01 9.38
CA PRO A 422 -6.33 -19.14 10.28
C PRO A 422 -7.70 -19.48 10.87
N LYS A 423 -8.15 -20.72 10.70
CA LYS A 423 -9.38 -21.30 11.23
C LYS A 423 -9.00 -22.31 12.31
N PRO A 424 -8.93 -21.90 13.60
CA PRO A 424 -8.58 -22.81 14.68
C PRO A 424 -9.66 -23.88 14.87
N ASN A 425 -9.22 -25.10 15.14
CA ASN A 425 -10.03 -26.20 15.63
C ASN A 425 -9.54 -26.55 17.06
N PRO A 426 -10.17 -25.98 18.10
CA PRO A 426 -9.74 -26.17 19.48
C PRO A 426 -9.81 -27.62 19.98
N ALA A 427 -10.71 -28.44 19.44
CA ALA A 427 -10.88 -29.82 19.88
C ALA A 427 -9.66 -30.69 19.55
N ASP A 428 -9.09 -30.48 18.35
CA ASP A 428 -7.96 -31.25 17.85
C ASP A 428 -6.61 -30.56 18.10
N GLY A 429 -6.60 -29.34 18.65
CA GLY A 429 -5.38 -28.52 18.77
C GLY A 429 -4.76 -28.20 17.41
N THR A 430 -5.58 -28.10 16.35
CA THR A 430 -5.11 -27.87 14.98
C THR A 430 -5.66 -26.58 14.38
N VAL A 431 -4.98 -26.04 13.38
CA VAL A 431 -5.45 -24.87 12.64
C VAL A 431 -5.39 -25.12 11.15
N ASP A 432 -6.51 -24.85 10.48
CA ASP A 432 -6.57 -24.83 9.03
C ASP A 432 -6.25 -23.42 8.54
N ILE A 433 -5.40 -23.29 7.52
CA ILE A 433 -5.00 -21.99 6.98
C ILE A 433 -5.50 -21.89 5.54
N GLU A 434 -6.37 -20.90 5.30
CA GLU A 434 -6.83 -20.55 3.96
C GLU A 434 -6.08 -19.32 3.46
N TYR A 435 -5.36 -19.47 2.35
CA TYR A 435 -4.72 -18.39 1.61
C TYR A 435 -5.61 -17.99 0.45
N ALA A 436 -6.45 -16.96 0.65
CA ALA A 436 -7.21 -16.33 -0.41
C ALA A 436 -6.28 -15.40 -1.21
N VAL A 437 -5.98 -15.74 -2.46
CA VAL A 437 -5.12 -14.98 -3.37
C VAL A 437 -5.98 -14.34 -4.47
N GLU A 438 -5.65 -13.11 -4.86
CA GLU A 438 -6.28 -12.44 -6.00
C GLU A 438 -5.24 -12.22 -7.10
N GLU A 439 -5.49 -12.78 -8.28
CA GLU A 439 -4.60 -12.65 -9.44
C GLU A 439 -4.71 -11.26 -10.07
N LYS A 440 -3.57 -10.72 -10.49
CA LYS A 440 -3.49 -9.46 -11.23
C LYS A 440 -2.74 -9.65 -12.56
N PRO A 441 -2.99 -8.79 -13.56
CA PRO A 441 -2.20 -8.79 -14.78
C PRO A 441 -0.71 -8.55 -14.46
N SER A 442 0.15 -9.50 -14.84
CA SER A 442 1.58 -9.47 -14.52
C SER A 442 2.49 -9.34 -15.75
N ASP A 443 1.95 -9.46 -16.96
CA ASP A 443 2.71 -9.25 -18.19
C ASP A 443 3.00 -7.75 -18.39
N GLN A 444 4.21 -7.45 -18.83
CA GLN A 444 4.70 -6.10 -18.99
C GLN A 444 5.11 -5.85 -20.44
N VAL A 445 4.61 -4.75 -20.99
CA VAL A 445 5.08 -4.17 -22.25
C VAL A 445 5.86 -2.91 -21.90
N GLU A 446 7.16 -2.92 -22.14
CA GLU A 446 8.04 -1.77 -22.00
C GLU A 446 8.16 -1.10 -23.37
N LEU A 447 7.63 0.12 -23.48
CA LEU A 447 7.96 1.02 -24.58
C LEU A 447 8.65 2.24 -23.98
N SER A 448 9.96 2.33 -24.17
CA SER A 448 10.75 3.44 -23.64
C SER A 448 11.56 4.11 -24.74
N GLY A 449 11.66 5.44 -24.65
CA GLY A 449 12.49 6.27 -25.51
C GLY A 449 13.46 7.06 -24.64
N GLY A 450 14.76 6.89 -24.88
CA GLY A 450 15.82 7.66 -24.20
C GLY A 450 16.49 8.62 -25.18
N PHE A 451 17.05 9.71 -24.67
CA PHE A 451 17.94 10.58 -25.45
C PHE A 451 19.37 10.44 -24.90
N GLY A 452 20.31 10.01 -25.74
CA GLY A 452 21.69 9.76 -25.33
C GLY A 452 22.63 9.81 -26.53
N GLY A 453 23.82 10.40 -26.37
CA GLY A 453 24.78 10.58 -27.48
C GLY A 453 24.25 11.46 -28.62
N GLY A 454 23.32 12.38 -28.34
CA GLY A 454 22.69 13.26 -29.34
C GLY A 454 21.56 12.60 -30.15
N ARG A 455 21.07 11.41 -29.77
CA ARG A 455 20.06 10.65 -30.52
C ARG A 455 19.01 10.02 -29.63
N ILE A 456 17.86 9.72 -30.24
CA ILE A 456 16.78 8.96 -29.59
C ILE A 456 17.10 7.47 -29.70
N ILE A 457 17.10 6.78 -28.57
CA ILE A 457 17.21 5.34 -28.45
C ILE A 457 15.82 4.80 -28.12
N GLY A 458 15.25 4.01 -29.03
CA GLY A 458 13.99 3.31 -28.80
C GLY A 458 14.23 1.93 -28.18
N THR A 459 13.41 1.56 -27.20
CA THR A 459 13.40 0.24 -26.58
C THR A 459 12.00 -0.34 -26.63
N LEU A 460 11.91 -1.61 -27.04
CA LEU A 460 10.71 -2.44 -26.91
C LEU A 460 11.07 -3.68 -26.09
N GLY A 461 10.42 -3.85 -24.95
CA GLY A 461 10.54 -5.01 -24.08
C GLY A 461 9.19 -5.69 -23.90
N LEU A 462 9.16 -7.01 -23.99
CA LEU A 462 8.01 -7.85 -23.67
C LEU A 462 8.44 -8.83 -22.58
N THR A 463 7.81 -8.75 -21.41
CA THR A 463 8.08 -9.66 -20.29
C THR A 463 6.79 -10.35 -19.87
N PHE A 464 6.78 -11.67 -19.92
CA PHE A 464 5.69 -12.54 -19.49
C PHE A 464 6.11 -13.21 -18.18
N ASN A 465 5.45 -12.87 -17.06
CA ASN A 465 5.85 -13.33 -15.71
C ASN A 465 5.13 -14.63 -15.27
N ASN A 466 4.16 -15.12 -16.06
CA ASN A 466 3.43 -16.36 -15.79
C ASN A 466 3.36 -17.26 -17.03
N PHE A 467 4.42 -17.34 -17.82
CA PHE A 467 4.49 -18.17 -19.02
C PHE A 467 4.42 -19.66 -18.68
N SER A 468 3.95 -20.48 -19.63
CA SER A 468 3.91 -21.94 -19.52
C SER A 468 4.47 -22.60 -20.77
N LEU A 469 5.73 -23.05 -20.68
CA LEU A 469 6.42 -23.80 -21.72
C LEU A 469 5.74 -25.15 -21.98
N ARG A 470 5.17 -25.79 -20.95
CA ARG A 470 4.46 -27.07 -21.09
C ARG A 470 3.23 -26.94 -22.00
N ASN A 471 2.58 -25.77 -21.97
CA ASN A 471 1.41 -25.48 -22.80
C ASN A 471 1.76 -24.85 -24.16
N LEU A 472 3.04 -24.79 -24.54
CA LEU A 472 3.48 -24.18 -25.80
C LEU A 472 2.82 -24.82 -27.03
N PHE A 473 2.55 -26.12 -27.02
CA PHE A 473 1.90 -26.80 -28.13
C PHE A 473 0.39 -26.98 -27.93
N ASN A 474 -0.19 -26.46 -26.84
CA ASN A 474 -1.62 -26.54 -26.57
C ASN A 474 -2.34 -25.29 -27.12
N LEU A 475 -2.89 -25.39 -28.33
CA LEU A 475 -3.59 -24.28 -29.02
C LEU A 475 -4.71 -23.65 -28.19
N LYS A 476 -5.36 -24.38 -27.29
CA LYS A 476 -6.43 -23.85 -26.42
C LYS A 476 -5.91 -22.94 -25.29
N ALA A 477 -4.63 -23.08 -24.93
CA ALA A 477 -3.98 -22.29 -23.89
C ALA A 477 -3.50 -20.90 -24.37
N TYR A 478 -3.59 -20.62 -25.68
CA TYR A 478 -3.15 -19.36 -26.27
C TYR A 478 -4.17 -18.23 -26.07
N LYS A 479 -3.92 -17.36 -25.09
CA LYS A 479 -4.64 -16.08 -24.91
C LYS A 479 -3.75 -14.99 -24.27
N PRO A 480 -2.87 -14.27 -25.00
CA PRO A 480 -2.30 -14.50 -26.33
C PRO A 480 -1.09 -15.45 -26.34
N LEU A 481 -0.56 -15.81 -25.16
CA LEU A 481 0.49 -16.83 -24.95
C LEU A 481 0.04 -17.81 -23.86
N PRO A 482 0.58 -19.04 -23.83
CA PRO A 482 0.30 -20.01 -22.78
C PRO A 482 0.77 -19.51 -21.42
N LYS A 483 -0.12 -19.57 -20.42
CA LYS A 483 0.13 -19.10 -19.05
C LYS A 483 -0.10 -20.19 -18.00
N GLY A 484 0.46 -19.99 -16.81
CA GLY A 484 0.06 -20.67 -15.58
C GLY A 484 1.16 -21.40 -14.81
N ASP A 485 2.37 -21.55 -15.36
CA ASP A 485 3.45 -22.30 -14.71
C ASP A 485 4.42 -21.40 -13.91
N GLY A 486 4.19 -20.09 -13.87
CA GLY A 486 5.05 -19.15 -13.15
C GLY A 486 6.47 -19.05 -13.73
N GLN A 487 6.64 -19.37 -15.02
CA GLN A 487 7.89 -19.18 -15.75
C GLN A 487 7.96 -17.75 -16.28
N LYS A 488 9.18 -17.25 -16.45
CA LYS A 488 9.41 -15.91 -17.02
C LYS A 488 10.01 -16.02 -18.40
N LEU A 489 9.42 -15.33 -19.36
CA LEU A 489 9.96 -15.15 -20.71
C LEU A 489 10.10 -13.65 -20.98
N SER A 490 11.28 -13.20 -21.38
CA SER A 490 11.54 -11.81 -21.70
C SER A 490 12.28 -11.66 -23.02
N LEU A 491 11.73 -10.81 -23.89
CA LEU A 491 12.27 -10.40 -25.17
C LEU A 491 12.50 -8.89 -25.12
N ARG A 492 13.70 -8.42 -25.44
CA ARG A 492 14.00 -6.98 -25.42
C ARG A 492 14.85 -6.60 -26.61
N GLY A 493 14.39 -5.58 -27.34
CA GLY A 493 15.09 -4.95 -28.44
C GLY A 493 15.32 -3.46 -28.16
N GLN A 494 16.52 -2.97 -28.42
CA GLN A 494 16.89 -1.56 -28.26
C GLN A 494 17.69 -1.12 -29.48
N THR A 495 17.35 0.04 -30.06
CA THR A 495 18.05 0.56 -31.23
C THR A 495 18.00 2.08 -31.32
N ASN A 496 19.04 2.66 -31.90
CA ASN A 496 19.06 4.05 -32.38
C ASN A 496 19.37 4.13 -33.89
N GLY A 497 19.05 3.07 -34.64
CA GLY A 497 19.35 2.91 -36.07
C GLY A 497 20.54 1.96 -36.32
N LYS A 498 21.45 2.37 -37.21
CA LYS A 498 22.64 1.56 -37.59
C LYS A 498 23.79 1.66 -36.58
N GLN A 499 23.81 2.71 -35.76
CA GLN A 499 24.89 2.98 -34.81
C GLN A 499 24.84 2.05 -33.59
N TYR A 500 23.65 1.67 -33.12
CA TYR A 500 23.49 0.74 -32.01
C TYR A 500 22.22 -0.10 -32.13
N GLN A 501 22.40 -1.39 -31.89
CA GLN A 501 21.34 -2.40 -31.88
C GLN A 501 21.65 -3.39 -30.77
N SER A 502 20.66 -3.74 -29.96
CA SER A 502 20.80 -4.75 -28.93
C SER A 502 19.50 -5.55 -28.84
N TYR A 503 19.62 -6.86 -29.02
CA TYR A 503 18.52 -7.80 -28.94
C TYR A 503 18.86 -8.86 -27.92
N SER A 504 17.93 -9.13 -27.02
CA SER A 504 18.12 -10.09 -25.93
C SER A 504 16.87 -10.93 -25.71
N PHE A 505 17.13 -12.18 -25.37
CA PHE A 505 16.17 -13.21 -25.01
C PHE A 505 16.56 -13.74 -23.63
N SER A 506 15.56 -13.97 -22.78
CA SER A 506 15.78 -14.69 -21.53
C SER A 506 14.55 -15.51 -21.15
N PHE A 507 14.80 -16.73 -20.69
CA PHE A 507 13.80 -17.63 -20.14
C PHE A 507 14.27 -18.10 -18.76
N SER A 508 13.37 -18.10 -17.77
CA SER A 508 13.64 -18.66 -16.45
C SER A 508 12.52 -19.57 -15.97
N GLU A 509 12.89 -20.76 -15.51
CA GLU A 509 12.06 -21.70 -14.78
C GLU A 509 12.49 -21.69 -13.30
N PRO A 510 11.73 -21.05 -12.38
CA PRO A 510 12.13 -20.92 -10.98
C PRO A 510 12.19 -22.24 -10.20
N TRP A 511 11.46 -23.28 -10.63
CA TRP A 511 11.39 -24.58 -9.95
C TRP A 511 11.46 -25.73 -10.96
N LEU A 512 12.64 -25.94 -11.55
CA LEU A 512 12.94 -27.05 -12.44
C LEU A 512 12.65 -28.39 -11.76
N GLY A 513 11.81 -29.21 -12.41
CA GLY A 513 11.35 -30.50 -11.88
C GLY A 513 10.24 -30.40 -10.81
N GLY A 514 9.83 -29.20 -10.42
CA GLY A 514 8.63 -28.93 -9.61
C GLY A 514 8.67 -29.35 -8.14
N LYS A 515 9.69 -30.09 -7.69
CA LYS A 515 9.79 -30.61 -6.31
C LYS A 515 10.78 -29.87 -5.42
N LYS A 516 11.87 -29.38 -5.99
CA LYS A 516 12.96 -28.69 -5.27
C LYS A 516 13.08 -27.25 -5.79
N PRO A 517 13.50 -26.29 -4.94
CA PRO A 517 13.73 -24.89 -5.34
C PRO A 517 15.02 -24.77 -6.17
N LEU A 518 14.98 -25.35 -7.37
CA LEU A 518 16.05 -25.37 -8.35
C LEU A 518 15.64 -24.46 -9.51
N SER A 519 16.22 -23.27 -9.59
CA SER A 519 15.96 -22.34 -10.69
C SER A 519 16.84 -22.68 -11.89
N PHE A 520 16.27 -22.69 -13.08
CA PHE A 520 16.98 -22.80 -14.35
C PHE A 520 16.77 -21.53 -15.16
N GLY A 521 17.83 -21.01 -15.76
CA GLY A 521 17.76 -19.83 -16.61
C GLY A 521 18.60 -20.00 -17.86
N ILE A 522 18.08 -19.54 -18.99
CA ILE A 522 18.83 -19.41 -20.24
C ILE A 522 18.63 -18.00 -20.78
N SER A 523 19.71 -17.34 -21.15
CA SER A 523 19.66 -16.05 -21.83
C SER A 523 20.59 -16.03 -23.03
N ALA A 524 20.21 -15.26 -24.04
CA ALA A 524 21.02 -15.02 -25.22
C ALA A 524 20.88 -13.57 -25.63
N PHE A 525 21.96 -12.96 -26.08
CA PHE A 525 21.93 -11.60 -26.58
C PHE A 525 22.91 -11.40 -27.72
N THR A 526 22.58 -10.43 -28.58
CA THR A 526 23.49 -9.89 -29.58
C THR A 526 23.37 -8.39 -29.56
N SER A 527 24.53 -7.74 -29.54
CA SER A 527 24.60 -6.30 -29.44
C SER A 527 25.70 -5.79 -30.35
N LEU A 528 25.41 -4.70 -31.04
CA LEU A 528 26.24 -4.09 -32.07
C LEU A 528 26.36 -2.61 -31.77
N SER A 529 27.59 -2.08 -31.84
CA SER A 529 27.82 -0.65 -32.00
C SER A 529 28.72 -0.40 -33.20
N SER A 530 28.41 0.63 -33.97
CA SER A 530 29.26 1.10 -35.07
C SER A 530 29.17 2.62 -35.22
N ASN A 531 30.11 3.22 -35.94
CA ASN A 531 29.99 4.63 -36.36
C ASN A 531 29.14 4.80 -37.65
N ALA A 532 28.46 3.74 -38.10
CA ALA A 532 27.58 3.77 -39.26
C ALA A 532 26.39 4.71 -39.06
N GLY A 533 26.13 5.58 -40.04
CA GLY A 533 24.98 6.49 -40.01
C GLY A 533 25.04 7.54 -38.89
N ASN A 534 26.22 7.86 -38.37
CA ASN A 534 26.45 8.97 -37.43
C ASN A 534 26.33 10.34 -38.16
N THR A 535 25.19 11.02 -38.03
CA THR A 535 24.90 12.27 -38.76
C THR A 535 25.60 13.48 -38.16
N VAL A 536 26.18 13.37 -36.96
CA VAL A 536 26.87 14.48 -36.28
C VAL A 536 28.33 14.58 -36.71
N TYR A 537 28.96 13.45 -37.06
CA TYR A 537 30.39 13.37 -37.42
C TYR A 537 30.65 12.82 -38.84
N GLY A 538 29.64 12.76 -39.71
CA GLY A 538 29.79 12.25 -41.09
C GLY A 538 29.97 10.74 -41.13
N GLY A 539 28.93 10.00 -40.75
CA GLY A 539 28.90 8.55 -40.63
C GLY A 539 29.42 7.86 -41.88
N VAL A 540 30.17 6.79 -41.67
CA VAL A 540 30.91 6.10 -42.72
C VAL A 540 30.22 4.79 -43.10
N ASP A 541 30.27 4.45 -44.38
CA ASP A 541 29.79 3.16 -44.87
C ASP A 541 30.76 2.04 -44.49
N GLU A 542 30.28 0.78 -44.50
CA GLU A 542 31.08 -0.39 -44.08
C GLU A 542 32.33 -0.63 -44.96
N SER A 543 32.37 -0.05 -46.16
CA SER A 543 33.51 -0.07 -47.08
C SER A 543 34.60 0.97 -46.79
N ASP A 544 34.33 1.96 -45.91
CA ASP A 544 35.30 3.00 -45.56
C ASP A 544 36.32 2.49 -44.52
N SER A 545 37.59 2.81 -44.73
CA SER A 545 38.68 2.46 -43.79
C SER A 545 38.49 2.99 -42.36
N ARG A 546 37.71 4.07 -42.19
CA ARG A 546 37.38 4.67 -40.89
C ARG A 546 36.19 4.01 -40.20
N PHE A 547 35.60 2.98 -40.82
CA PHE A 547 34.48 2.25 -40.24
C PHE A 547 34.91 1.50 -38.98
N GLN A 548 34.20 1.76 -37.89
CA GLN A 548 34.45 1.16 -36.59
C GLN A 548 33.24 0.34 -36.20
N LYS A 549 33.46 -0.89 -35.76
CA LYS A 549 32.38 -1.80 -35.38
C LYS A 549 32.82 -2.72 -34.24
N ILE A 550 31.96 -2.86 -33.25
CA ILE A 550 32.06 -3.88 -32.22
C ILE A 550 30.74 -4.66 -32.16
N ARG A 551 30.84 -5.99 -32.16
CA ARG A 551 29.71 -6.89 -31.92
C ARG A 551 30.03 -7.80 -30.74
N LEU A 552 29.08 -7.86 -29.81
CA LEU A 552 29.11 -8.76 -28.67
C LEU A 552 27.93 -9.74 -28.79
N ASN A 553 28.23 -11.03 -28.84
CA ASN A 553 27.24 -12.09 -28.76
C ASN A 553 27.44 -12.83 -27.43
N GLY A 554 26.36 -13.24 -26.78
CA GLY A 554 26.45 -13.98 -25.54
C GLY A 554 25.33 -14.99 -25.37
N VAL A 555 25.66 -16.15 -24.79
CA VAL A 555 24.71 -17.14 -24.30
C VAL A 555 25.10 -17.49 -22.87
N THR A 556 24.11 -17.48 -21.98
CA THR A 556 24.29 -17.85 -20.58
C THR A 556 23.30 -18.94 -20.21
N VAL A 557 23.79 -19.98 -19.54
CA VAL A 557 22.96 -21.00 -18.91
C VAL A 557 23.24 -20.96 -17.42
N SER A 558 22.20 -20.94 -16.60
CA SER A 558 22.31 -20.81 -15.15
C SER A 558 21.44 -21.84 -14.42
N LEU A 559 21.97 -22.34 -13.31
CA LEU A 559 21.30 -23.25 -12.40
C LEU A 559 21.49 -22.73 -10.97
N GLY A 560 20.40 -22.36 -10.32
CA GLY A 560 20.38 -21.82 -8.96
C GLY A 560 19.64 -22.74 -8.00
N ARG A 561 20.08 -22.79 -6.74
CA ARG A 561 19.39 -23.51 -5.68
C ARG A 561 19.26 -22.63 -4.43
N ARG A 562 18.11 -22.70 -3.78
CA ARG A 562 17.95 -22.19 -2.41
C ARG A 562 18.57 -23.19 -1.43
N LEU A 563 19.44 -22.71 -0.53
CA LEU A 563 20.05 -23.54 0.50
C LEU A 563 19.13 -23.61 1.73
N ASN A 564 19.27 -24.66 2.54
CA ASN A 564 18.57 -24.76 3.83
C ASN A 564 19.47 -24.39 5.02
N TRP A 565 20.78 -24.39 4.81
CA TRP A 565 21.78 -24.06 5.82
C TRP A 565 22.72 -22.98 5.26
N PRO A 566 23.12 -21.96 6.05
CA PRO A 566 22.70 -21.70 7.44
C PRO A 566 21.22 -21.31 7.63
N ASP A 567 20.60 -20.71 6.60
CA ASP A 567 19.17 -20.41 6.56
C ASP A 567 18.65 -20.49 5.11
N ASN A 568 17.34 -20.31 4.93
CA ASN A 568 16.67 -20.40 3.62
C ASN A 568 16.60 -19.06 2.84
N TYR A 569 17.35 -18.05 3.28
CA TYR A 569 17.63 -16.84 2.49
C TYR A 569 18.87 -16.99 1.62
N PHE A 570 19.69 -18.01 1.87
CA PHE A 570 20.86 -18.32 1.07
C PHE A 570 20.50 -18.95 -0.28
N GLN A 571 21.21 -18.52 -1.32
CA GLN A 571 21.09 -19.00 -2.69
C GLN A 571 22.49 -19.28 -3.24
N LEU A 572 22.59 -20.34 -4.03
CA LEU A 572 23.81 -20.71 -4.76
C LEU A 572 23.46 -20.86 -6.23
N THR A 573 24.12 -20.09 -7.08
CA THR A 573 23.90 -20.09 -8.53
C THR A 573 25.19 -20.42 -9.27
N HIS A 574 25.10 -21.35 -10.21
CA HIS A 574 26.16 -21.69 -11.14
C HIS A 574 25.74 -21.24 -12.53
N SER A 575 26.60 -20.50 -13.23
CA SER A 575 26.33 -20.02 -14.59
C SER A 575 27.50 -20.32 -15.52
N VAL A 576 27.20 -20.84 -16.69
CA VAL A 576 28.14 -21.00 -17.79
C VAL A 576 27.86 -19.89 -18.79
N ASN A 577 28.84 -19.04 -19.04
CA ASN A 577 28.74 -17.90 -19.94
C ASN A 577 29.66 -18.12 -21.14
N ILE A 578 29.08 -17.97 -22.33
CA ILE A 578 29.76 -18.07 -23.61
C ILE A 578 29.60 -16.73 -24.31
N GLN A 579 30.68 -15.99 -24.48
CA GLN A 579 30.67 -14.67 -25.11
C GLN A 579 31.67 -14.59 -26.25
N GLN A 580 31.31 -13.82 -27.28
CA GLN A 580 32.15 -13.55 -28.44
C GLN A 580 32.17 -12.04 -28.70
N TYR A 581 33.38 -11.47 -28.70
CA TYR A 581 33.68 -10.09 -29.02
C TYR A 581 34.28 -10.04 -30.43
N ILE A 582 33.69 -9.28 -31.34
CA ILE A 582 34.18 -9.07 -32.70
C ILE A 582 34.43 -7.58 -32.88
N LEU A 583 35.70 -7.21 -33.02
CA LEU A 583 36.14 -5.82 -33.17
C LEU A 583 36.65 -5.61 -34.61
N ASN A 584 36.28 -4.48 -35.19
CA ASN A 584 36.82 -3.98 -36.45
C ASN A 584 37.15 -2.49 -36.30
N ASN A 585 38.45 -2.17 -36.34
CA ASN A 585 39.00 -0.82 -36.17
C ASN A 585 38.40 -0.06 -34.97
N TYR A 586 38.11 -0.77 -33.87
CA TYR A 586 37.42 -0.21 -32.72
C TYR A 586 38.43 0.11 -31.61
N PRO A 587 38.73 1.39 -31.33
CA PRO A 587 39.76 1.79 -30.37
C PRO A 587 39.29 1.61 -28.91
N GLY A 588 40.20 1.77 -27.95
CA GLY A 588 39.88 1.77 -26.51
C GLY A 588 40.09 0.44 -25.78
N TYR A 589 40.43 -0.63 -26.50
CA TYR A 589 40.86 -1.91 -25.93
C TYR A 589 42.34 -2.15 -26.14
N LYS A 590 42.84 -3.26 -25.58
CA LYS A 590 44.20 -3.76 -25.83
C LYS A 590 44.44 -4.18 -27.28
N PHE A 591 43.40 -4.34 -28.10
CA PHE A 591 43.47 -4.61 -29.54
C PHE A 591 42.25 -3.99 -30.24
N SER A 592 42.41 -3.51 -31.49
CA SER A 592 41.35 -2.79 -32.20
C SER A 592 40.61 -3.60 -33.27
N THR A 593 41.21 -4.70 -33.75
CA THR A 593 40.63 -5.56 -34.78
C THR A 593 40.90 -7.02 -34.44
N GLY A 594 39.86 -7.85 -34.43
CA GLY A 594 39.95 -9.28 -34.15
C GLY A 594 38.73 -9.85 -33.46
N THR A 595 38.73 -11.17 -33.27
CA THR A 595 37.68 -11.89 -32.54
C THR A 595 38.26 -12.49 -31.27
N SER A 596 37.60 -12.24 -30.15
CA SER A 596 37.95 -12.79 -28.83
C SER A 596 36.78 -13.58 -28.25
N TYR A 597 37.09 -14.69 -27.59
CA TYR A 597 36.12 -15.57 -26.95
C TYR A 597 36.31 -15.56 -25.43
N ASN A 598 35.23 -15.39 -24.69
CA ASN A 598 35.21 -15.43 -23.24
C ASN A 598 34.25 -16.54 -22.79
N PHE A 599 34.83 -17.67 -22.39
CA PHE A 599 34.12 -18.80 -21.78
C PHE A 599 34.41 -18.78 -20.29
N ASN A 600 33.44 -18.40 -19.48
CA ASN A 600 33.62 -18.31 -18.04
C ASN A 600 32.56 -19.09 -17.28
N LEU A 601 33.00 -19.69 -16.18
CA LEU A 601 32.14 -20.28 -15.16
C LEU A 601 31.98 -19.25 -14.03
N THR A 602 30.75 -18.87 -13.75
CA THR A 602 30.39 -18.00 -12.64
C THR A 602 29.74 -18.81 -11.53
N GLN A 603 30.21 -18.64 -10.31
CA GLN A 603 29.57 -19.13 -9.10
C GLN A 603 29.17 -17.93 -8.24
N GLU A 604 27.90 -17.85 -7.89
CA GLU A 604 27.35 -16.80 -7.04
C GLU A 604 26.78 -17.43 -5.77
N PHE A 605 27.24 -16.94 -4.62
CA PHE A 605 26.68 -17.23 -3.32
C PHE A 605 26.05 -15.95 -2.76
N SER A 606 24.75 -15.97 -2.50
CA SER A 606 24.02 -14.80 -2.02
C SER A 606 23.10 -15.12 -0.86
N ARG A 607 22.78 -14.10 -0.05
CA ARG A 607 21.80 -14.16 1.03
C ARG A 607 20.94 -12.90 0.99
N ASP A 608 19.64 -13.05 0.75
CA ASP A 608 18.71 -11.92 0.68
C ASP A 608 17.61 -12.04 1.73
N SER A 609 17.68 -11.20 2.76
CA SER A 609 16.72 -11.15 3.87
C SER A 609 15.93 -9.84 3.91
N ARG A 610 15.96 -9.07 2.83
CA ARG A 610 15.23 -7.79 2.74
C ARG A 610 13.73 -8.01 2.85
N ASP A 611 13.06 -7.15 3.61
CA ASP A 611 11.62 -7.20 3.85
C ASP A 611 10.77 -6.78 2.64
N SER A 612 11.31 -5.92 1.76
CA SER A 612 10.66 -5.50 0.52
C SER A 612 11.69 -5.35 -0.60
N PRO A 613 11.39 -5.77 -1.84
CA PRO A 613 12.33 -5.64 -2.96
C PRO A 613 12.51 -4.20 -3.46
N ILE A 614 11.49 -3.33 -3.30
CA ILE A 614 11.50 -1.96 -3.88
C ILE A 614 11.96 -0.91 -2.86
N PHE A 615 11.43 -0.99 -1.64
CA PHE A 615 11.83 -0.11 -0.55
C PHE A 615 12.05 -0.93 0.71
N PRO A 616 13.23 -1.60 0.82
CA PRO A 616 13.55 -2.34 2.02
C PRO A 616 13.57 -1.40 3.23
N THR A 617 12.90 -1.77 4.30
CA THR A 617 12.94 -1.05 5.58
C THR A 617 13.77 -1.77 6.64
N GLY A 618 14.10 -3.04 6.39
CA GLY A 618 14.93 -3.88 7.24
C GLY A 618 15.57 -5.03 6.47
N GLY A 619 16.55 -5.67 7.09
CA GLY A 619 17.24 -6.85 6.57
C GLY A 619 18.55 -6.53 5.84
N SER A 620 19.13 -7.55 5.23
CA SER A 620 20.43 -7.46 4.56
C SER A 620 20.44 -8.22 3.24
N TYR A 621 21.28 -7.76 2.31
CA TYR A 621 21.59 -8.43 1.05
C TYR A 621 23.09 -8.62 0.92
N PHE A 622 23.54 -9.85 0.77
CA PHE A 622 24.94 -10.19 0.55
C PHE A 622 25.08 -10.98 -0.74
N ARG A 623 26.14 -10.69 -1.49
CA ARG A 623 26.47 -11.40 -2.72
C ARG A 623 27.97 -11.53 -2.87
N PHE A 624 28.42 -12.75 -3.09
CA PHE A 624 29.78 -13.10 -3.41
C PHE A 624 29.79 -13.84 -4.75
N THR A 625 30.56 -13.33 -5.70
CA THR A 625 30.62 -13.89 -7.06
C THR A 625 32.07 -14.18 -7.42
N VAL A 626 32.32 -15.39 -7.89
CA VAL A 626 33.58 -15.80 -8.51
C VAL A 626 33.31 -16.13 -9.96
N GLN A 627 34.03 -15.52 -10.88
CA GLN A 627 33.95 -15.79 -12.31
C GLN A 627 35.34 -16.15 -12.80
N ALA A 628 35.48 -17.30 -13.44
CA ALA A 628 36.79 -17.82 -13.86
C ALA A 628 36.72 -18.37 -15.28
N THR A 629 37.70 -18.04 -16.10
CA THR A 629 37.92 -18.70 -17.40
C THR A 629 38.95 -19.83 -17.26
N PRO A 630 38.98 -20.80 -18.20
CA PRO A 630 40.10 -21.75 -18.27
C PRO A 630 41.44 -21.01 -18.43
N PRO A 631 42.53 -21.48 -17.80
CA PRO A 631 43.86 -20.89 -17.94
C PRO A 631 44.49 -21.32 -19.28
N TYR A 632 44.00 -20.75 -20.39
CA TYR A 632 44.40 -21.14 -21.75
C TYR A 632 45.90 -21.13 -21.99
N SER A 633 46.62 -20.19 -21.37
CA SER A 633 48.07 -20.08 -21.47
C SER A 633 48.85 -21.26 -20.88
N LEU A 634 48.23 -22.04 -19.99
CA LEU A 634 48.78 -23.29 -19.46
C LEU A 634 48.38 -24.51 -20.30
N LEU A 635 47.42 -24.35 -21.21
CA LEU A 635 46.83 -25.42 -22.02
C LEU A 635 47.29 -25.38 -23.48
N ASN A 636 48.16 -24.44 -23.85
CA ASN A 636 48.68 -24.30 -25.20
C ASN A 636 50.18 -23.97 -25.21
N ASN A 637 50.79 -24.07 -26.39
CA ASN A 637 52.23 -23.86 -26.59
C ASN A 637 52.55 -22.47 -27.18
N ILE A 638 51.71 -21.45 -26.95
CA ILE A 638 51.95 -20.09 -27.45
C ILE A 638 52.95 -19.38 -26.54
N ASN A 639 54.01 -18.79 -27.13
CA ASN A 639 54.88 -17.89 -26.40
C ASN A 639 54.22 -16.51 -26.26
N TYR A 640 53.53 -16.29 -25.14
CA TYR A 640 52.80 -15.05 -24.88
C TYR A 640 53.67 -13.80 -24.77
N ALA A 641 54.98 -13.93 -24.50
CA ALA A 641 55.88 -12.78 -24.46
C ALA A 641 56.05 -12.12 -25.84
N THR A 642 55.99 -12.91 -26.92
CA THR A 642 56.17 -12.44 -28.30
C THR A 642 54.93 -12.60 -29.17
N ALA A 643 53.84 -13.14 -28.61
CA ALA A 643 52.58 -13.35 -29.34
C ALA A 643 51.97 -12.02 -29.82
N SER A 644 51.43 -12.02 -31.03
CA SER A 644 50.61 -10.90 -31.53
C SER A 644 49.36 -10.71 -30.66
N ASP A 645 48.82 -9.50 -30.59
CA ASP A 645 47.60 -9.22 -29.82
C ASP A 645 46.42 -10.10 -30.24
N LYS A 646 46.33 -10.42 -31.55
CA LYS A 646 45.32 -11.34 -32.09
C LYS A 646 45.44 -12.76 -31.53
N GLN A 647 46.66 -13.25 -31.30
CA GLN A 647 46.91 -14.55 -30.69
C GLN A 647 46.74 -14.48 -29.16
N ARG A 648 47.28 -13.44 -28.54
CA ARG A 648 47.26 -13.23 -27.09
C ARG A 648 45.84 -13.12 -26.53
N TYR A 649 44.97 -12.34 -27.18
CA TYR A 649 43.61 -12.07 -26.72
C TYR A 649 42.52 -12.89 -27.42
N LYS A 650 42.88 -13.94 -28.20
CA LYS A 650 41.90 -14.81 -28.85
C LYS A 650 40.95 -15.48 -27.86
N PHE A 651 41.48 -15.93 -26.72
CA PHE A 651 40.70 -16.47 -25.61
C PHE A 651 41.01 -15.65 -24.36
N THR A 652 39.98 -15.06 -23.77
CA THR A 652 40.15 -14.20 -22.59
C THR A 652 40.48 -15.05 -21.37
N GLU A 653 41.55 -14.68 -20.67
CA GLU A 653 42.09 -15.42 -19.52
C GLU A 653 42.05 -14.55 -18.25
N TYR A 654 41.25 -14.92 -17.24
CA TYR A 654 41.16 -14.20 -15.96
C TYR A 654 40.43 -15.00 -14.87
N HIS A 655 40.57 -14.51 -13.63
CA HIS A 655 39.66 -14.80 -12.52
C HIS A 655 39.16 -13.49 -11.90
N LYS A 656 37.86 -13.38 -11.66
CA LYS A 656 37.20 -12.17 -11.18
C LYS A 656 36.44 -12.48 -9.89
N TRP A 657 36.63 -11.63 -8.89
CA TRP A 657 36.07 -11.75 -7.55
C TRP A 657 35.26 -10.51 -7.27
N LYS A 658 34.01 -10.69 -6.85
CA LYS A 658 33.09 -9.59 -6.56
C LYS A 658 32.41 -9.84 -5.22
N LEU A 659 32.40 -8.81 -4.38
CA LEU A 659 31.75 -8.85 -3.08
C LEU A 659 30.84 -7.63 -2.94
N GLU A 660 29.63 -7.89 -2.48
CA GLU A 660 28.63 -6.86 -2.18
C GLU A 660 27.92 -7.19 -0.86
N GLY A 661 27.81 -6.19 0.00
CA GLY A 661 26.97 -6.23 1.20
C GLY A 661 26.11 -4.99 1.29
N GLN A 662 24.84 -5.16 1.60
CA GLN A 662 23.88 -4.09 1.87
C GLN A 662 23.13 -4.40 3.17
N TRP A 663 22.93 -3.38 4.00
CA TRP A 663 22.16 -3.46 5.25
C TRP A 663 21.13 -2.34 5.29
N PHE A 664 19.93 -2.67 5.76
CA PHE A 664 18.81 -1.75 5.89
C PHE A 664 18.36 -1.73 7.35
N ASN A 665 18.35 -0.55 7.96
CA ASN A 665 17.94 -0.37 9.34
C ASN A 665 16.99 0.82 9.45
N ARG A 666 15.81 0.60 10.05
CA ARG A 666 14.88 1.67 10.37
C ARG A 666 15.37 2.40 11.63
N ILE A 667 15.81 3.65 11.47
CA ILE A 667 16.36 4.44 12.59
C ILE A 667 15.24 5.11 13.39
N ALA A 668 14.28 5.76 12.70
CA ALA A 668 13.23 6.51 13.36
C ALA A 668 11.98 6.62 12.48
N GLY A 669 10.82 6.19 12.98
CA GLY A 669 9.56 6.29 12.24
C GLY A 669 9.64 5.57 10.88
N LYS A 670 9.60 6.32 9.77
CA LYS A 670 9.73 5.79 8.40
C LYS A 670 11.13 5.98 7.79
N LEU A 671 12.06 6.53 8.56
CA LEU A 671 13.42 6.83 8.11
C LEU A 671 14.27 5.55 8.15
N VAL A 672 14.86 5.19 7.01
CA VAL A 672 15.67 3.97 6.84
C VAL A 672 17.08 4.36 6.44
N LEU A 673 18.07 3.86 7.17
CA LEU A 673 19.47 3.93 6.77
C LEU A 673 19.83 2.67 5.98
N MET A 674 20.34 2.87 4.77
CA MET A 674 21.01 1.86 3.99
C MET A 674 22.52 2.08 4.07
N SER A 675 23.26 1.01 4.35
CA SER A 675 24.71 0.98 4.27
C SER A 675 25.13 -0.09 3.26
N GLN A 676 26.07 0.22 2.38
CA GLN A 676 26.54 -0.70 1.35
C GLN A 676 28.05 -0.64 1.19
N ALA A 677 28.65 -1.79 0.94
CA ALA A 677 30.05 -1.96 0.56
C ALA A 677 30.13 -2.85 -0.68
N GLN A 678 30.99 -2.47 -1.62
CA GLN A 678 31.26 -3.18 -2.86
C GLN A 678 32.76 -3.27 -3.09
N PHE A 679 33.23 -4.44 -3.51
CA PHE A 679 34.61 -4.68 -3.89
C PHE A 679 34.65 -5.56 -5.13
N GLY A 680 35.54 -5.24 -6.06
CA GLY A 680 35.79 -6.06 -7.24
C GLY A 680 37.26 -6.14 -7.56
N PHE A 681 37.69 -7.33 -7.97
CA PHE A 681 39.05 -7.61 -8.38
C PHE A 681 39.06 -8.54 -9.60
N LEU A 682 39.78 -8.13 -10.63
CA LEU A 682 40.09 -8.90 -11.83
C LEU A 682 41.58 -9.27 -11.82
N GLY A 683 41.87 -10.56 -11.67
CA GLY A 683 43.21 -11.11 -11.63
C GLY A 683 43.55 -11.94 -12.85
N THR A 684 44.85 -12.23 -12.98
CA THR A 684 45.46 -12.95 -14.12
C THR A 684 46.10 -14.24 -13.62
N TYR A 685 45.94 -15.36 -14.32
CA TYR A 685 46.69 -16.58 -13.98
C TYR A 685 48.16 -16.49 -14.38
N ASN A 686 48.44 -15.93 -15.57
CA ASN A 686 49.78 -15.79 -16.11
C ASN A 686 50.12 -14.32 -16.43
N LYS A 687 51.17 -13.80 -15.79
CA LYS A 687 51.63 -12.41 -15.98
C LYS A 687 52.09 -12.12 -17.41
N ALA A 688 52.55 -13.12 -18.17
CA ALA A 688 53.00 -12.94 -19.55
C ALA A 688 51.83 -12.70 -20.53
N VAL A 689 50.64 -13.19 -20.20
CA VAL A 689 49.40 -12.88 -20.96
C VAL A 689 48.96 -11.44 -20.70
N GLY A 690 49.17 -10.96 -19.47
CA GLY A 690 48.74 -9.64 -19.02
C GLY A 690 47.27 -9.59 -18.59
N GLU A 691 46.79 -8.39 -18.28
CA GLU A 691 45.40 -8.18 -17.88
C GLU A 691 44.42 -8.47 -19.03
N ALA A 692 43.24 -9.01 -18.69
CA ALA A 692 42.19 -9.22 -19.67
C ALA A 692 41.78 -7.91 -20.36
N ALA A 693 41.52 -8.00 -21.67
CA ALA A 693 41.07 -6.88 -22.48
C ALA A 693 39.62 -6.47 -22.19
N PHE A 694 38.84 -7.36 -21.57
CA PHE A 694 37.45 -7.20 -21.18
C PHE A 694 37.29 -7.52 -19.68
N GLU A 695 36.07 -7.40 -19.16
CA GLU A 695 35.63 -7.70 -17.80
C GLU A 695 36.14 -6.75 -16.71
N ARG A 696 36.63 -5.58 -17.09
CA ARG A 696 37.16 -4.54 -16.20
C ARG A 696 36.05 -3.73 -15.53
N PHE A 697 36.38 -2.94 -14.52
CA PHE A 697 35.43 -2.12 -13.78
C PHE A 697 35.57 -0.64 -14.14
N LYS A 698 34.45 0.06 -14.36
CA LYS A 698 34.41 1.51 -14.56
C LYS A 698 33.62 2.15 -13.43
N LEU A 699 34.12 3.24 -12.85
CA LEU A 699 33.51 3.88 -11.68
C LEU A 699 33.20 5.35 -11.98
N GLY A 700 32.00 5.79 -11.62
CA GLY A 700 31.54 7.16 -11.82
C GLY A 700 30.19 7.25 -12.50
N GLY A 701 29.45 8.33 -12.24
CA GLY A 701 28.25 8.68 -12.98
C GLY A 701 26.96 8.05 -12.49
N ASP A 702 26.00 7.92 -13.41
CA ASP A 702 24.63 7.45 -13.15
C ASP A 702 24.49 5.92 -13.11
N GLY A 703 25.52 5.18 -13.53
CA GLY A 703 25.52 3.72 -13.63
C GLY A 703 24.52 3.15 -14.62
N MET A 704 24.07 3.95 -15.59
CA MET A 704 23.33 3.45 -16.75
C MET A 704 24.31 2.80 -17.71
N GLN A 705 24.04 1.55 -18.09
CA GLN A 705 24.93 0.77 -18.94
C GLN A 705 25.02 1.19 -20.41
N GLY A 706 24.26 2.21 -20.84
CA GLY A 706 24.39 2.91 -22.13
C GLY A 706 24.83 2.03 -23.32
N PHE A 707 25.84 2.50 -24.04
CA PHE A 707 26.60 1.69 -25.02
C PHE A 707 27.81 0.98 -24.38
N ASP A 708 27.99 1.12 -23.07
CA ASP A 708 29.20 0.72 -22.34
C ASP A 708 29.21 -0.78 -22.00
N PHE A 709 28.04 -1.45 -21.92
CA PHE A 709 28.00 -2.92 -21.77
C PHE A 709 28.62 -3.66 -22.96
N LEU A 710 28.62 -3.04 -24.15
CA LEU A 710 29.34 -3.57 -25.33
C LEU A 710 30.84 -3.60 -25.13
N GLN A 711 31.34 -2.80 -24.17
CA GLN A 711 32.75 -2.74 -23.84
C GLN A 711 33.21 -3.82 -22.87
N GLY A 712 32.34 -4.79 -22.56
CA GLY A 712 32.64 -5.88 -21.66
C GLY A 712 33.08 -5.38 -20.28
N SER A 713 32.71 -4.16 -19.88
CA SER A 713 33.12 -3.56 -18.62
C SER A 713 31.92 -3.44 -17.69
N GLU A 714 32.12 -3.71 -16.40
CA GLU A 714 31.10 -3.51 -15.37
C GLU A 714 31.13 -2.06 -14.89
N ILE A 715 30.00 -1.36 -15.07
CA ILE A 715 29.85 0.03 -14.61
C ILE A 715 29.36 0.04 -13.17
N ILE A 716 30.11 0.73 -12.33
CA ILE A 716 29.82 0.98 -10.93
C ILE A 716 29.38 2.44 -10.80
N LYS A 717 28.08 2.63 -10.51
CA LYS A 717 27.50 3.95 -10.27
C LYS A 717 28.27 4.69 -9.18
N MET A 718 28.57 5.97 -9.36
CA MET A 718 29.03 6.83 -8.26
C MET A 718 28.63 8.29 -8.53
N ARG A 719 27.66 8.79 -7.75
CA ARG A 719 27.03 10.09 -7.94
C ARG A 719 27.99 11.22 -7.59
N GLY A 720 27.85 12.37 -8.23
CA GLY A 720 28.72 13.54 -8.06
C GLY A 720 29.97 13.53 -8.97
N TYR A 721 30.39 12.36 -9.45
CA TYR A 721 31.43 12.22 -10.46
C TYR A 721 30.81 11.89 -11.82
N ALA A 722 31.44 12.32 -12.91
CA ALA A 722 31.01 12.02 -14.26
C ALA A 722 31.17 10.53 -14.59
N ASN A 723 30.46 10.05 -15.61
CA ASN A 723 30.55 8.67 -16.08
C ASN A 723 32.01 8.26 -16.32
N ASN A 724 32.41 7.13 -15.72
CA ASN A 724 33.76 6.53 -15.85
C ASN A 724 34.92 7.43 -15.35
N ALA A 725 34.65 8.55 -14.65
CA ALA A 725 35.68 9.53 -14.30
C ALA A 725 36.60 9.11 -13.15
N VAL A 726 36.21 8.15 -12.31
CA VAL A 726 37.04 7.73 -11.17
C VAL A 726 38.04 6.67 -11.63
N ILE A 727 39.25 7.14 -11.93
CA ILE A 727 40.36 6.35 -12.48
C ILE A 727 41.55 6.28 -11.50
N PRO A 728 42.44 5.28 -11.62
CA PRO A 728 43.61 5.17 -10.76
C PRO A 728 44.57 6.35 -10.98
N VAL A 729 45.15 6.86 -9.89
CA VAL A 729 46.13 7.97 -9.93
C VAL A 729 47.33 7.58 -10.79
N GLY A 730 47.80 8.51 -11.62
CA GLY A 730 48.92 8.29 -12.54
C GLY A 730 48.55 7.60 -13.85
N SER A 731 47.28 7.21 -14.04
CA SER A 731 46.81 6.66 -15.33
C SER A 731 46.54 7.76 -16.34
N THR A 732 46.77 7.48 -17.62
CA THR A 732 46.33 8.35 -18.72
C THR A 732 44.80 8.38 -18.79
N PRO A 733 44.13 9.53 -18.60
CA PRO A 733 42.68 9.58 -18.45
C PRO A 733 41.90 8.95 -19.61
N TYR A 734 42.25 9.30 -20.85
CA TYR A 734 41.59 8.76 -22.03
C TYR A 734 41.65 7.22 -22.08
N ILE A 735 42.78 6.61 -21.72
CA ILE A 735 42.93 5.16 -21.73
C ILE A 735 42.13 4.54 -20.58
N ALA A 736 42.30 5.04 -19.36
CA ALA A 736 41.67 4.45 -18.17
C ALA A 736 40.13 4.55 -18.17
N GLN A 737 39.57 5.65 -18.67
CA GLN A 737 38.12 5.84 -18.79
C GLN A 737 37.50 4.86 -19.81
N ASN A 738 38.24 4.54 -20.89
CA ASN A 738 37.78 3.63 -21.93
C ASN A 738 38.00 2.16 -21.56
N SER A 739 39.19 1.81 -21.06
CA SER A 739 39.51 0.42 -20.73
C SER A 739 38.92 -0.05 -19.40
N GLY A 740 38.67 0.85 -18.45
CA GLY A 740 38.35 0.49 -17.07
C GLY A 740 39.55 -0.06 -16.29
N SER A 741 39.32 -0.41 -15.03
CA SER A 741 40.32 -0.79 -14.03
C SER A 741 40.10 -2.22 -13.51
N PRO A 742 41.15 -2.96 -13.13
CA PRO A 742 41.03 -4.32 -12.61
C PRO A 742 40.53 -4.37 -11.16
N ILE A 743 40.73 -3.32 -10.36
CA ILE A 743 40.30 -3.29 -8.96
C ILE A 743 39.42 -2.06 -8.72
N PHE A 744 38.35 -2.22 -7.94
CA PHE A 744 37.60 -1.10 -7.39
C PHE A 744 37.09 -1.39 -5.98
N THR A 745 36.74 -0.32 -5.27
CA THR A 745 36.01 -0.37 -4.00
C THR A 745 35.05 0.79 -3.93
N LYS A 746 33.86 0.54 -3.37
CA LYS A 746 32.85 1.56 -3.16
C LYS A 746 32.09 1.33 -1.85
N TYR A 747 31.84 2.41 -1.14
CA TYR A 747 30.99 2.49 0.03
C TYR A 747 29.86 3.47 -0.21
N VAL A 748 28.67 3.15 0.30
CA VAL A 748 27.48 3.99 0.17
C VAL A 748 26.75 4.02 1.51
N LEU A 749 26.35 5.21 1.92
CA LEU A 749 25.38 5.44 2.98
C LEU A 749 24.21 6.21 2.39
N GLU A 750 22.99 5.70 2.55
CA GLU A 750 21.78 6.43 2.16
C GLU A 750 20.78 6.50 3.31
N LEU A 751 20.31 7.71 3.59
CA LEU A 751 19.18 7.95 4.47
C LEU A 751 17.92 8.12 3.62
N ARG A 752 17.00 7.16 3.70
CA ARG A 752 15.82 7.05 2.83
C ARG A 752 14.54 7.36 3.61
N TYR A 753 13.62 8.08 2.98
CA TYR A 753 12.30 8.38 3.56
C TYR A 753 11.18 8.19 2.51
N PRO A 754 10.19 7.32 2.76
CA PRO A 754 9.11 7.07 1.82
C PRO A 754 8.09 8.21 1.82
N VAL A 755 7.82 8.75 0.64
CA VAL A 755 6.80 9.78 0.38
C VAL A 755 5.48 9.12 -0.04
N ILE A 756 5.56 8.11 -0.92
CA ILE A 756 4.43 7.29 -1.36
C ILE A 756 4.82 5.82 -1.14
N ALA A 757 3.96 5.09 -0.44
CA ALA A 757 4.14 3.66 -0.18
C ALA A 757 2.86 2.93 -0.57
N SER A 758 2.62 2.80 -1.88
CA SER A 758 1.54 1.98 -2.42
C SER A 758 2.08 1.01 -3.46
N GLN A 759 1.32 -0.05 -3.74
CA GLN A 759 1.70 -1.05 -4.74
C GLN A 759 1.70 -0.50 -6.18
N GLN A 760 0.91 0.53 -6.44
CA GLN A 760 0.80 1.15 -7.76
C GLN A 760 1.95 2.13 -8.03
N ALA A 761 2.50 2.74 -6.96
CA ALA A 761 3.65 3.62 -7.04
C ALA A 761 4.36 3.68 -5.68
N THR A 762 5.67 3.46 -5.68
CA THR A 762 6.50 3.67 -4.49
C THR A 762 7.47 4.81 -4.76
N ALA A 763 7.38 5.89 -3.99
CA ALA A 763 8.25 7.05 -4.14
C ALA A 763 8.92 7.39 -2.82
N TYR A 764 10.22 7.68 -2.85
CA TYR A 764 11.00 8.02 -1.67
C TYR A 764 12.12 9.01 -1.99
N ILE A 765 12.47 9.82 -1.01
CA ILE A 765 13.61 10.73 -1.08
C ILE A 765 14.81 10.09 -0.39
N VAL A 766 16.01 10.45 -0.83
CA VAL A 766 17.27 9.95 -0.29
C VAL A 766 18.22 11.12 -0.01
N GLY A 767 18.88 11.11 1.13
CA GLY A 767 20.16 11.79 1.33
C GLY A 767 21.26 10.74 1.27
N PHE A 768 22.37 11.01 0.58
CA PHE A 768 23.42 10.02 0.39
C PHE A 768 24.82 10.58 0.62
N ALA A 769 25.73 9.69 1.03
CA ALA A 769 27.16 9.88 1.00
C ALA A 769 27.79 8.65 0.35
N GLU A 770 28.69 8.86 -0.60
CA GLU A 770 29.38 7.79 -1.31
C GLU A 770 30.89 8.03 -1.27
N GLY A 771 31.63 6.93 -1.29
CA GLY A 771 33.07 6.98 -1.44
C GLY A 771 33.56 5.79 -2.25
N GLY A 772 34.36 6.02 -3.28
CA GLY A 772 34.89 4.92 -4.09
C GLY A 772 36.15 5.31 -4.84
N ASN A 773 36.90 4.30 -5.27
CA ASN A 773 38.09 4.48 -6.10
C ASN A 773 38.43 3.20 -6.87
N THR A 774 39.36 3.32 -7.82
CA THR A 774 39.85 2.25 -8.69
C THR A 774 41.37 2.15 -8.64
N TRP A 775 41.92 0.96 -8.88
CA TRP A 775 43.36 0.68 -8.86
C TRP A 775 43.77 -0.28 -9.98
N ASN A 776 45.04 -0.16 -10.40
CA ASN A 776 45.64 -1.06 -11.40
C ASN A 776 46.26 -2.31 -10.76
N THR A 777 46.85 -2.19 -9.57
CA THR A 777 47.52 -3.32 -8.90
C THR A 777 47.14 -3.42 -7.42
N PHE A 778 47.20 -4.63 -6.86
CA PHE A 778 46.99 -4.83 -5.42
C PHE A 778 48.05 -4.18 -4.53
N LYS A 779 49.23 -3.86 -5.07
CA LYS A 779 50.26 -3.12 -4.32
C LYS A 779 49.86 -1.68 -4.04
N GLU A 780 49.10 -1.07 -4.95
CA GLU A 780 48.58 0.30 -4.83
C GLU A 780 47.22 0.35 -4.13
N TYR A 781 46.58 -0.81 -3.94
CA TYR A 781 45.24 -0.90 -3.37
C TYR A 781 45.19 -0.37 -1.94
N ASN A 782 44.35 0.62 -1.71
CA ASN A 782 44.09 1.17 -0.38
C ASN A 782 42.58 1.45 -0.24
N PRO A 783 41.81 0.61 0.48
CA PRO A 783 40.36 0.74 0.56
C PRO A 783 39.88 2.04 1.21
N PHE A 784 40.74 2.76 1.93
CA PHE A 784 40.40 4.03 2.58
C PHE A 784 40.78 5.25 1.74
N ASN A 785 41.62 5.09 0.71
CA ASN A 785 41.94 6.16 -0.24
C ASN A 785 40.84 6.25 -1.30
N ILE A 786 39.72 6.87 -0.92
CA ILE A 786 38.52 6.97 -1.73
C ILE A 786 38.23 8.40 -2.16
N ARG A 787 37.60 8.55 -3.32
CA ARG A 787 37.01 9.81 -3.78
C ARG A 787 35.61 9.89 -3.19
N ARG A 788 35.23 11.03 -2.65
CA ARG A 788 34.01 11.20 -1.84
C ARG A 788 33.00 12.09 -2.55
N SER A 789 31.73 11.79 -2.34
CA SER A 789 30.62 12.65 -2.74
C SER A 789 29.47 12.55 -1.75
N ALA A 790 28.64 13.58 -1.70
CA ALA A 790 27.40 13.56 -0.91
C ALA A 790 26.32 14.36 -1.63
N GLY A 791 25.06 14.04 -1.37
CA GLY A 791 23.97 14.65 -2.11
C GLY A 791 22.59 14.24 -1.66
N ILE A 792 21.62 14.64 -2.46
CA ILE A 792 20.20 14.33 -2.29
C ILE A 792 19.64 13.77 -3.59
N GLY A 793 18.61 12.94 -3.47
CA GLY A 793 17.94 12.37 -4.63
C GLY A 793 16.50 12.01 -4.34
N ALA A 794 15.79 11.69 -5.41
CA ALA A 794 14.45 11.14 -5.37
C ALA A 794 14.40 9.87 -6.21
N ARG A 795 13.54 8.95 -5.79
CA ARG A 795 13.26 7.68 -6.46
C ARG A 795 11.77 7.51 -6.59
N ILE A 796 11.32 7.07 -7.76
CA ILE A 796 9.94 6.64 -7.98
C ILE A 796 9.95 5.33 -8.75
N PHE A 797 9.35 4.31 -8.17
CA PHE A 797 9.10 3.04 -8.82
C PHE A 797 7.67 3.01 -9.34
N LEU A 798 7.53 2.77 -10.63
CA LEU A 798 6.26 2.53 -11.30
C LEU A 798 6.32 1.13 -11.93
N PRO A 799 5.29 0.28 -11.77
CA PRO A 799 5.30 -1.08 -12.32
C PRO A 799 5.60 -1.19 -13.81
N ILE A 800 5.28 -0.14 -14.59
CA ILE A 800 5.47 -0.11 -16.05
C ILE A 800 6.87 0.42 -16.43
N PHE A 801 7.37 1.45 -15.73
CA PHE A 801 8.63 2.12 -16.09
C PHE A 801 9.84 1.67 -15.25
N GLY A 802 9.61 0.79 -14.27
CA GLY A 802 10.62 0.42 -13.28
C GLY A 802 10.97 1.59 -12.36
N MET A 803 12.20 1.59 -11.86
CA MET A 803 12.71 2.65 -11.00
C MET A 803 13.26 3.82 -11.80
N LEU A 804 12.74 5.01 -11.52
CA LEU A 804 13.27 6.28 -11.98
C LEU A 804 13.97 6.98 -10.83
N GLY A 805 15.12 7.59 -11.10
CA GLY A 805 15.93 8.29 -10.11
C GLY A 805 16.46 9.61 -10.64
N ILE A 806 16.41 10.63 -9.79
CA ILE A 806 17.10 11.91 -9.99
C ILE A 806 17.99 12.10 -8.77
N ASP A 807 19.26 12.41 -8.99
CA ASP A 807 20.20 12.74 -7.92
C ASP A 807 20.93 14.03 -8.23
N TYR A 808 21.14 14.82 -7.18
CA TYR A 808 22.11 15.90 -7.12
C TYR A 808 23.22 15.48 -6.16
N GLY A 809 24.42 15.21 -6.67
CA GLY A 809 25.60 14.85 -5.89
C GLY A 809 26.69 15.90 -6.02
N HIS A 810 27.35 16.24 -4.92
CA HIS A 810 28.53 17.08 -4.93
C HIS A 810 29.78 16.21 -4.73
N ALA A 811 30.68 16.17 -5.71
CA ALA A 811 31.99 15.55 -5.57
C ALA A 811 32.96 16.48 -4.84
N PHE A 812 33.56 15.99 -3.75
CA PHE A 812 34.49 16.78 -2.93
C PHE A 812 35.91 16.74 -3.50
N ASP A 813 36.36 15.55 -3.90
CA ASP A 813 37.73 15.32 -4.35
C ASP A 813 37.83 15.53 -5.87
N ARG A 814 38.97 16.05 -6.35
CA ARG A 814 39.25 16.18 -7.79
C ARG A 814 39.94 14.92 -8.30
N ILE A 815 39.67 14.53 -9.54
CA ILE A 815 40.44 13.50 -10.23
C ILE A 815 41.57 14.17 -11.04
N PRO A 816 42.85 13.91 -10.72
CA PRO A 816 43.97 14.48 -11.47
C PRO A 816 43.93 14.09 -12.95
N GLY A 817 44.19 15.04 -13.84
CA GLY A 817 44.25 14.82 -15.29
C GLY A 817 42.90 14.90 -16.02
N ILE A 818 41.78 15.06 -15.33
CA ILE A 818 40.45 15.20 -15.96
C ILE A 818 39.96 16.66 -15.87
N GLN A 819 39.42 17.18 -16.97
CA GLN A 819 38.80 18.50 -17.05
C GLN A 819 37.64 18.63 -16.03
N ASP A 820 37.50 19.79 -15.40
CA ASP A 820 36.56 20.08 -14.29
C ASP A 820 36.68 19.14 -13.08
N GLY A 821 37.80 18.42 -12.99
CA GLY A 821 38.07 17.44 -11.93
C GLY A 821 37.19 16.17 -12.01
N GLY A 822 36.52 15.93 -13.15
CA GLY A 822 35.65 14.78 -13.35
C GLY A 822 34.30 14.84 -12.60
N LYS A 823 33.81 16.05 -12.30
CA LYS A 823 32.59 16.26 -11.51
C LYS A 823 31.33 16.29 -12.39
N GLN A 824 30.24 15.67 -11.92
CA GLN A 824 28.92 15.75 -12.53
C GLN A 824 27.87 15.82 -11.43
N ASN A 825 27.25 16.99 -11.27
CA ASN A 825 26.36 17.21 -10.14
C ASN A 825 24.98 16.59 -10.31
N PHE A 826 24.42 16.62 -11.52
CA PHE A 826 23.10 16.05 -11.79
C PHE A 826 23.22 14.73 -12.55
N THR A 827 22.57 13.70 -12.03
CA THR A 827 22.44 12.39 -12.67
C THR A 827 20.99 11.96 -12.69
N PHE A 828 20.59 11.33 -13.80
CA PHE A 828 19.26 10.76 -13.99
C PHE A 828 19.40 9.28 -14.34
N SER A 829 18.54 8.44 -13.79
CA SER A 829 18.56 6.99 -14.02
C SER A 829 17.15 6.48 -14.34
N ILE A 830 17.02 5.68 -15.40
CA ILE A 830 15.79 4.94 -15.77
C ILE A 830 16.03 3.45 -15.64
N ALA A 831 15.04 2.72 -15.12
CA ALA A 831 14.99 1.26 -15.05
C ALA A 831 16.21 0.62 -14.37
N GLN A 832 16.91 1.37 -13.52
CA GLN A 832 18.09 0.86 -12.82
C GLN A 832 17.66 -0.09 -11.70
N GLN A 833 18.27 -1.28 -11.64
CA GLN A 833 18.11 -2.15 -10.47
C GLN A 833 18.57 -1.43 -9.19
N LEU A 834 17.89 -1.72 -8.09
CA LEU A 834 18.12 -1.17 -6.76
C LEU A 834 19.44 -1.65 -6.15
N GLY A 835 20.55 -1.08 -6.63
CA GLY A 835 21.88 -1.27 -6.05
C GLY A 835 22.46 -2.67 -6.30
N GLY A 836 23.61 -2.71 -6.97
CA GLY A 836 24.43 -3.90 -7.13
C GLY A 836 25.20 -3.93 -8.44
N PHE A 837 26.08 -4.91 -8.58
CA PHE A 837 26.61 -5.34 -9.88
C PHE A 837 25.44 -5.59 -10.83
N GLN A 838 25.42 -4.88 -11.95
CA GLN A 838 24.51 -5.13 -13.07
C GLN A 838 24.98 -6.33 -13.88
#